data_AF-A0A417C7Y3-F1
#
_entry.id   AF-A0A417C7Y3-F1
#
_cell.length_a   1.000
_cell.length_b   1.000
_cell.length_c   1.000
_cell.angle_alpha   90.00
_cell.angle_beta   90.00
_cell.angle_gamma   90.00
#
_symmetry.space_group_name_H-M   'P 1'
#
loop_
_entity.id
_entity.type
_entity.pdbx_description
1 polymer ?
#
loop_
_entity_poly.entity_id
_entity_poly.type
_entity_poly.pdbx_seq_one_letter_code
_entity_poly.pdbx_strand_id
1 'polypeptide(L)'
;MTMKWLTILQFLEIVAAYGIVTLFLPWLVLRKRFRRFSAAEQLTGYFFAGNFYIIYLVYLLQFLHISNRVTLTAGTVGPFLLVWIWKRRSKIPGVIEWVLENVERLLSGERGKKTSLVQLRGTIYRRFFRGKRKQWLNVLLELAVMGAAIAAITYVYGPNMIEAYGYKASDIPVHNYWINELDRNNIWVAGVYPYGFHIVIYYLHMVFGIKTYVLLRIFGVVQTYFVYLAMVVALKMVCKGRFTPYLGVLFYVMDIFNRNTYARFEGALPQEFSMIFILTSVCMAIRFFQEFAKEQKAEENEKKELDQNCRWYLIQFAIGFSLTLTIHFYSTMIAGLFCIGVAVGFCFRFARWKYFRRIMATGILSVLLSVLPMAAGVAMGKGLQGSLYWGLSVINGGKDDETEATDSLVENTELSTISESEGTENRDGGSTVSASQVEALKKAAEEKLAEQAKEQQKPLKERLKEKFAAVRSSIRVNVMNVKPYIVEITLGSIVLLAALGSLMVLLREIDFAGVIFSTAFYLLCMCCLQCASLLHLPALMDPNRCSIFLCYSVCFSWTLGADAIVHLLIRWWKKRWVSNVASILTLVIAVSAVISNGLLRKPIVVDALEDNGAIACVTNILKENRNFTWTICSADDELRMTEFYGYHYETITFLRELQDLEKNPEIIMPTQNVYFFVEKIPIDYAGSTNHKEVTVEGAEASLPSAGGIEPYFAENRWYTMCHIYYWTQKFKELYPDEMEVYYETDSFICYRVQQNVNSPYNFAIDYGYNNPTPKAGSEEE
;
A
#
# COMPACT_ATOMS: atom_id res chain seq x y z
N MET A 1 15.72 25.04 -4.88
CA MET A 1 14.35 24.52 -4.64
C MET A 1 14.42 23.68 -3.39
N THR A 2 13.61 23.96 -2.37
CA THR A 2 13.62 23.21 -1.10
C THR A 2 13.12 21.78 -1.30
N MET A 3 13.54 20.84 -0.44
CA MET A 3 13.03 19.46 -0.44
C MET A 3 11.49 19.39 -0.35
N LYS A 4 10.85 20.25 0.45
CA LYS A 4 9.37 20.34 0.53
C LYS A 4 8.71 20.52 -0.84
N TRP A 5 9.10 21.56 -1.57
CA TRP A 5 8.61 21.83 -2.93
C TRP A 5 8.95 20.70 -3.91
N LEU A 6 10.15 20.11 -3.82
CA LEU A 6 10.51 18.97 -4.67
C LEU A 6 9.58 17.78 -4.42
N THR A 7 9.33 17.42 -3.15
CA THR A 7 8.41 16.34 -2.77
C THR A 7 6.99 16.61 -3.27
N ILE A 8 6.49 17.84 -3.19
CA ILE A 8 5.17 18.21 -3.74
C ILE A 8 5.14 18.01 -5.26
N LEU A 9 6.17 18.45 -5.98
CA LEU A 9 6.23 18.28 -7.43
C LEU A 9 6.31 16.80 -7.84
N GLN A 10 7.12 16.01 -7.14
CA GLN A 10 7.22 14.56 -7.34
C GLN A 10 5.90 13.87 -7.03
N PHE A 11 5.20 14.26 -5.96
CA PHE A 11 3.86 13.76 -5.66
C PHE A 11 2.88 14.02 -6.81
N LEU A 12 2.84 15.25 -7.34
CA LEU A 12 1.98 15.60 -8.46
C LEU A 12 2.35 14.84 -9.73
N GLU A 13 3.65 14.66 -9.99
CA GLU A 13 4.16 13.85 -11.10
C GLU A 13 3.72 12.39 -10.99
N ILE A 14 3.86 11.76 -9.82
CA ILE A 14 3.48 10.37 -9.59
C ILE A 14 1.96 10.18 -9.74
N VAL A 15 1.14 11.06 -9.15
CA VAL A 15 -0.33 11.02 -9.30
C VAL A 15 -0.72 11.14 -10.77
N ALA A 16 -0.07 12.04 -11.52
CA ALA A 16 -0.33 12.22 -12.94
C ALA A 16 0.10 10.99 -13.75
N ALA A 17 1.32 10.48 -13.54
CA ALA A 17 1.85 9.31 -14.24
C ALA A 17 0.97 8.07 -14.01
N TYR A 18 0.67 7.76 -12.75
CA TYR A 18 -0.17 6.62 -12.39
C TYR A 18 -1.60 6.78 -12.93
N GLY A 19 -2.20 7.98 -12.80
CA GLY A 19 -3.54 8.26 -13.32
C GLY A 19 -3.62 8.23 -14.85
N ILE A 20 -2.58 8.66 -15.57
CA ILE A 20 -2.53 8.60 -17.03
C ILE A 20 -2.64 7.14 -17.50
N VAL A 21 -1.83 6.28 -16.90
CA VAL A 21 -1.69 4.89 -17.34
C VAL A 21 -2.87 4.04 -16.89
N THR A 22 -3.37 4.25 -15.67
CA THR A 22 -4.43 3.41 -15.11
C THR A 22 -5.84 3.92 -15.43
N LEU A 23 -6.04 5.20 -15.72
CA LEU A 23 -7.37 5.78 -16.00
C LEU A 23 -7.49 6.37 -17.40
N PHE A 24 -6.58 7.27 -17.77
CA PHE A 24 -6.73 8.05 -19.00
C PHE A 24 -6.57 7.20 -20.27
N LEU A 25 -5.53 6.38 -20.35
CA LEU A 25 -5.30 5.51 -21.50
C LEU A 25 -6.44 4.48 -21.68
N PRO A 26 -6.87 3.74 -20.64
CA PRO A 26 -8.05 2.87 -20.74
C PRO A 26 -9.33 3.62 -21.12
N TRP A 27 -9.56 4.82 -20.57
CA TRP A 27 -10.71 5.65 -20.94
C TRP A 27 -10.74 5.96 -22.45
N LEU A 28 -9.62 6.34 -23.05
CA LEU A 28 -9.56 6.66 -24.48
C LEU A 28 -10.03 5.47 -25.35
N VAL A 29 -9.69 4.25 -24.95
CA VAL A 29 -10.00 3.00 -25.67
C VAL A 29 -11.43 2.52 -25.38
N LEU A 30 -11.83 2.52 -24.10
CA LEU A 30 -13.04 1.86 -23.60
C LEU A 30 -14.25 2.80 -23.42
N ARG A 31 -14.08 4.12 -23.48
CA ARG A 31 -15.19 5.09 -23.24
C ARG A 31 -16.46 4.84 -24.03
N LYS A 32 -16.36 4.42 -25.30
CA LYS A 32 -17.55 4.13 -26.11
C LYS A 32 -18.28 2.88 -25.61
N ARG A 33 -17.52 1.89 -25.14
CA ARG A 33 -18.03 0.59 -24.70
C ARG A 33 -18.64 0.66 -23.30
N PHE A 34 -18.09 1.52 -22.43
CA PHE A 34 -18.58 1.71 -21.06
C PHE A 34 -19.59 2.86 -20.90
N ARG A 35 -19.94 3.59 -21.98
CA ARG A 35 -20.91 4.70 -21.93
C ARG A 35 -22.27 4.33 -21.32
N ARG A 36 -22.64 3.04 -21.39
CA ARG A 36 -23.87 2.45 -20.83
C ARG A 36 -23.87 2.35 -19.30
N PHE A 37 -22.71 2.36 -18.67
CA PHE A 37 -22.56 2.22 -17.23
C PHE A 37 -22.56 3.60 -16.56
N SER A 38 -22.79 3.63 -15.25
CA SER A 38 -22.65 4.83 -14.42
C SER A 38 -21.20 5.34 -14.39
N ALA A 39 -20.99 6.59 -13.96
CA ALA A 39 -19.64 7.14 -13.86
C ALA A 39 -18.73 6.36 -12.90
N ALA A 40 -19.28 5.85 -11.79
CA ALA A 40 -18.56 5.01 -10.84
C ALA A 40 -18.11 3.68 -11.47
N GLU A 41 -19.03 2.98 -12.14
CA GLU A 41 -18.74 1.73 -12.85
C GLU A 41 -17.74 1.94 -14.00
N GLN A 42 -17.87 3.06 -14.74
CA GLN A 42 -16.91 3.43 -15.78
C GLN A 42 -15.50 3.64 -15.20
N LEU A 43 -15.38 4.41 -14.12
CA LEU A 43 -14.11 4.72 -13.48
C LEU A 43 -13.42 3.45 -12.99
N THR A 44 -14.14 2.57 -12.28
CA THR A 44 -13.62 1.26 -11.86
C THR A 44 -13.20 0.40 -13.05
N GLY A 45 -14.02 0.33 -14.09
CA GLY A 45 -13.69 -0.46 -15.28
C GLY A 45 -12.41 0.03 -15.99
N TYR A 46 -12.18 1.34 -16.05
CA TYR A 46 -10.93 1.88 -16.58
C TYR A 46 -9.75 1.53 -15.69
N PHE A 47 -9.90 1.74 -14.37
CA PHE A 47 -8.85 1.49 -13.40
C PHE A 47 -8.41 0.02 -13.35
N PHE A 48 -9.38 -0.91 -13.38
CA PHE A 48 -9.13 -2.35 -13.47
C PHE A 48 -8.41 -2.70 -14.75
N ALA A 49 -8.89 -2.23 -15.90
CA ALA A 49 -8.27 -2.51 -17.19
C ALA A 49 -6.83 -1.97 -17.25
N GLY A 50 -6.59 -0.77 -16.73
CA GLY A 50 -5.27 -0.13 -16.72
C GLY A 50 -4.26 -0.88 -15.85
N ASN A 51 -4.59 -1.15 -14.59
CA ASN A 51 -3.70 -1.90 -13.69
C ASN A 51 -3.45 -3.32 -14.19
N PHE A 52 -4.51 -4.04 -14.59
CA PHE A 52 -4.38 -5.38 -15.16
C PHE A 52 -3.47 -5.36 -16.40
N TYR A 53 -3.66 -4.39 -17.29
CA TYR A 53 -2.86 -4.31 -18.50
C TYR A 53 -1.37 -4.09 -18.22
N ILE A 54 -1.00 -3.12 -17.38
CA ILE A 54 0.42 -2.83 -17.12
C ILE A 54 1.10 -3.96 -16.35
N ILE A 55 0.39 -4.57 -15.40
CA ILE A 55 0.96 -5.66 -14.60
C ILE A 55 1.30 -6.85 -15.48
N TYR A 56 0.36 -7.28 -16.33
CA TYR A 56 0.58 -8.42 -17.22
C TYR A 56 1.51 -8.11 -18.39
N LEU A 57 1.59 -6.85 -18.83
CA LEU A 57 2.60 -6.42 -19.79
C LEU A 57 4.01 -6.58 -19.20
N VAL A 58 4.23 -6.13 -17.96
CA VAL A 58 5.53 -6.29 -17.29
C VAL A 58 5.84 -7.76 -17.07
N TYR A 59 4.90 -8.56 -16.55
CA TYR A 59 5.12 -10.02 -16.42
C TYR A 59 5.59 -10.65 -17.73
N LEU A 60 4.89 -10.38 -18.83
CA LEU A 60 5.25 -10.91 -20.14
C LEU A 60 6.67 -10.49 -20.54
N LEU A 61 7.02 -9.21 -20.40
CA LEU A 61 8.33 -8.72 -20.82
C LEU A 61 9.47 -9.19 -19.90
N GLN A 62 9.20 -9.36 -18.60
CA GLN A 62 10.14 -9.93 -17.62
C GLN A 62 10.43 -11.39 -17.93
N PHE A 63 9.41 -12.20 -18.24
CA PHE A 63 9.60 -13.59 -18.67
C PHE A 63 10.37 -13.74 -19.98
N LEU A 64 10.29 -12.73 -20.85
CA LEU A 64 11.05 -12.69 -22.09
C LEU A 64 12.44 -12.08 -21.90
N HIS A 65 12.80 -11.63 -20.70
CA HIS A 65 14.05 -10.92 -20.38
C HIS A 65 14.34 -9.70 -21.27
N ILE A 66 13.28 -9.02 -21.72
CA ILE A 66 13.37 -7.82 -22.57
C ILE A 66 12.63 -6.62 -21.95
N SER A 67 12.29 -6.66 -20.66
CA SER A 67 11.64 -5.56 -19.96
C SER A 67 12.63 -4.41 -19.81
N ASN A 68 12.35 -3.31 -20.50
CA ASN A 68 13.10 -2.07 -20.43
C ASN A 68 12.20 -0.90 -20.83
N ARG A 69 12.70 0.33 -20.71
CA ARG A 69 11.93 1.55 -21.02
C ARG A 69 11.35 1.54 -22.43
N VAL A 70 12.09 1.05 -23.42
CA VAL A 70 11.65 1.02 -24.82
C VAL A 70 10.52 0.02 -25.01
N THR A 71 10.70 -1.23 -24.56
CA THR A 71 9.70 -2.29 -24.73
C THR A 71 8.43 -2.02 -23.93
N LEU A 72 8.53 -1.46 -22.72
CA LEU A 72 7.38 -1.06 -21.92
C LEU A 72 6.61 0.11 -22.55
N THR A 73 7.32 1.13 -23.02
CA THR A 73 6.69 2.28 -23.69
C THR A 73 6.03 1.85 -24.99
N ALA A 74 6.73 1.07 -25.81
CA ALA A 74 6.19 0.51 -27.06
C ALA A 74 5.01 -0.43 -26.80
N GLY A 75 5.12 -1.30 -25.79
CA GLY A 75 4.06 -2.18 -25.34
C GLY A 75 2.82 -1.42 -24.90
N THR A 76 2.97 -0.28 -24.23
CA THR A 76 1.85 0.53 -23.74
C THR A 76 1.21 1.39 -24.82
N VAL A 77 2.04 2.11 -25.60
CA VAL A 77 1.58 3.08 -26.59
C VAL A 77 1.18 2.40 -27.90
N GLY A 78 1.86 1.32 -28.29
CA GLY A 78 1.65 0.60 -29.54
C GLY A 78 0.20 0.14 -29.75
N PRO A 79 -0.38 -0.67 -28.84
CA PRO A 79 -1.77 -1.11 -28.94
C PRO A 79 -2.76 0.06 -28.99
N PHE A 80 -2.47 1.15 -28.27
CA PHE A 80 -3.29 2.36 -28.33
C PHE A 80 -3.23 3.02 -29.71
N LEU A 81 -2.03 3.21 -30.27
CA LEU A 81 -1.85 3.78 -31.60
C LEU A 81 -2.50 2.90 -32.67
N LEU A 82 -2.36 1.59 -32.58
CA LEU A 82 -3.00 0.64 -33.50
C LEU A 82 -4.53 0.77 -33.46
N VAL A 83 -5.13 0.79 -32.27
CA VAL A 83 -6.59 0.97 -32.12
C VAL A 83 -7.03 2.35 -32.61
N TRP A 84 -6.24 3.40 -32.38
CA TRP A 84 -6.54 4.76 -32.81
C TRP A 84 -6.48 4.89 -34.34
N ILE A 85 -5.41 4.40 -34.97
CA ILE A 85 -5.22 4.36 -36.42
C ILE A 85 -6.36 3.57 -37.06
N TRP A 86 -6.63 2.36 -36.57
CA TRP A 86 -7.69 1.51 -37.12
C TRP A 86 -9.07 2.19 -37.05
N LYS A 87 -9.41 2.82 -35.91
CA LYS A 87 -10.70 3.52 -35.73
C LYS A 87 -10.83 4.82 -36.52
N ARG A 88 -9.72 5.44 -36.93
CA ARG A 88 -9.72 6.75 -37.61
C ARG A 88 -9.14 6.71 -39.03
N ARG A 89 -8.88 5.53 -39.60
CA ARG A 89 -8.22 5.33 -40.89
C ARG A 89 -8.72 6.27 -42.00
N SER A 90 -10.03 6.54 -42.07
CA SER A 90 -10.65 7.43 -43.06
C SER A 90 -10.50 8.95 -42.79
N LYS A 91 -10.04 9.35 -41.61
CA LYS A 91 -9.88 10.75 -41.17
C LYS A 91 -8.42 11.14 -40.90
N ILE A 92 -7.48 10.19 -40.98
CA ILE A 92 -6.06 10.42 -40.68
C ILE A 92 -5.42 11.43 -41.65
N PRO A 93 -5.62 11.35 -42.98
CA PRO A 93 -5.00 12.30 -43.92
C PRO A 93 -5.33 13.76 -43.56
N GLY A 94 -6.61 14.10 -43.42
CA GLY A 94 -7.03 15.46 -43.09
C GLY A 94 -6.69 15.93 -41.66
N VAL A 95 -6.42 15.03 -40.72
CA VAL A 95 -5.91 15.42 -39.37
C VAL A 95 -4.41 15.71 -39.43
N ILE A 96 -3.64 14.94 -40.19
CA ILE A 96 -2.21 15.19 -40.40
C ILE A 96 -2.03 16.51 -41.16
N GLU A 97 -2.80 16.72 -42.22
CA GLU A 97 -2.83 17.97 -43.00
C GLU A 97 -3.17 19.17 -42.11
N TRP A 98 -4.19 19.06 -41.26
CA TRP A 98 -4.55 20.09 -40.29
C TRP A 98 -3.46 20.33 -39.23
N VAL A 99 -2.76 19.29 -38.75
CA VAL A 99 -1.66 19.46 -37.77
C VAL A 99 -0.47 20.12 -38.44
N LEU A 100 -0.08 19.67 -39.64
CA LEU A 100 1.02 20.25 -40.41
C LEU A 100 0.76 21.71 -40.75
N GLU A 101 -0.45 22.06 -41.23
CA GLU A 101 -0.85 23.46 -41.46
C GLU A 101 -0.78 24.31 -40.18
N ASN A 102 -1.17 23.75 -39.03
CA ASN A 102 -1.11 24.49 -37.77
C ASN A 102 0.32 24.64 -37.24
N VAL A 103 1.20 23.65 -37.46
CA VAL A 103 2.62 23.72 -37.12
C VAL A 103 3.33 24.70 -38.04
N GLU A 104 3.05 24.66 -39.34
CA GLU A 104 3.56 25.58 -40.35
C GLU A 104 3.14 27.03 -40.04
N ARG A 105 1.86 27.28 -39.72
CA ARG A 105 1.36 28.60 -39.29
C ARG A 105 1.93 29.08 -37.95
N LEU A 106 2.43 28.17 -37.10
CA LEU A 106 3.06 28.51 -35.82
C LEU A 106 4.55 28.82 -35.99
N LEU A 107 5.21 28.14 -36.94
CA LEU A 107 6.60 28.35 -37.32
C LEU A 107 6.79 29.57 -38.22
N SER A 108 5.80 29.89 -39.08
CA SER A 108 5.81 31.06 -39.97
C SER A 108 5.55 32.40 -39.27
N GLY A 109 5.24 32.39 -37.97
CA GLY A 109 4.99 33.61 -37.19
C GLY A 109 3.63 34.26 -37.44
N GLU A 110 2.81 33.75 -38.35
CA GLU A 110 1.45 34.25 -38.66
C GLU A 110 0.47 34.09 -37.48
N ARG A 111 0.80 33.22 -36.51
CA ARG A 111 -0.06 32.91 -35.35
C ARG A 111 0.71 33.01 -34.04
N GLY A 112 0.47 34.09 -33.29
CA GLY A 112 1.04 34.27 -31.94
C GLY A 112 0.59 33.19 -30.93
N LYS A 113 1.52 32.70 -30.09
CA LYS A 113 1.27 31.68 -29.04
C LYS A 113 0.05 31.99 -28.16
N LYS A 114 -0.20 33.29 -27.87
CA LYS A 114 -1.35 33.76 -27.08
C LYS A 114 -2.69 33.55 -27.80
N THR A 115 -2.74 33.77 -29.12
CA THR A 115 -3.96 33.64 -29.94
C THR A 115 -4.38 32.17 -30.08
N SER A 116 -3.42 31.27 -30.22
CA SER A 116 -3.64 29.81 -30.26
C SER A 116 -4.19 29.28 -28.94
N LEU A 117 -3.67 29.75 -27.80
CA LEU A 117 -4.19 29.43 -26.46
C LEU A 117 -5.62 29.95 -26.26
N VAL A 118 -5.93 31.16 -26.71
CA VAL A 118 -7.28 31.74 -26.60
C VAL A 118 -8.29 30.99 -27.48
N GLN A 119 -7.90 30.56 -28.69
CA GLN A 119 -8.77 29.75 -29.55
C GLN A 119 -8.95 28.33 -29.01
N LEU A 120 -7.91 27.71 -28.46
CA LEU A 120 -8.01 26.42 -27.77
C LEU A 120 -8.94 26.54 -26.57
N ARG A 121 -8.77 27.57 -25.74
CA ARG A 121 -9.66 27.88 -24.60
C ARG A 121 -11.09 28.14 -25.06
N GLY A 122 -11.30 28.89 -26.14
CA GLY A 122 -12.62 29.15 -26.71
C GLY A 122 -13.28 27.92 -27.33
N THR A 123 -12.49 27.00 -27.88
CA THR A 123 -12.95 25.71 -28.43
C THR A 123 -13.31 24.74 -27.31
N ILE A 124 -12.48 24.66 -26.26
CA ILE A 124 -12.78 23.92 -25.04
C ILE A 124 -14.04 24.50 -24.39
N TYR A 125 -14.13 25.82 -24.21
CA TYR A 125 -15.28 26.48 -23.62
C TYR A 125 -16.59 26.18 -24.40
N ARG A 126 -16.56 26.30 -25.73
CA ARG A 126 -17.73 25.97 -26.55
C ARG A 126 -18.12 24.50 -26.51
N ARG A 127 -17.14 23.59 -26.47
CA ARG A 127 -17.37 22.14 -26.50
C ARG A 127 -17.86 21.59 -25.16
N PHE A 128 -17.36 22.16 -24.07
CA PHE A 128 -17.64 21.69 -22.73
C PHE A 128 -18.72 22.51 -22.02
N PHE A 129 -18.74 23.84 -22.13
CA PHE A 129 -19.53 24.73 -21.26
C PHE A 129 -20.75 25.40 -21.91
N ARG A 130 -20.73 25.69 -23.22
CA ARG A 130 -21.83 26.42 -23.90
C ARG A 130 -23.14 25.62 -23.87
N GLY A 131 -24.23 26.24 -23.38
CA GLY A 131 -25.58 25.66 -23.35
C GLY A 131 -25.82 24.60 -22.25
N LYS A 132 -24.81 24.27 -21.43
CA LYS A 132 -24.88 23.19 -20.42
C LYS A 132 -24.85 23.70 -18.97
N ARG A 133 -25.23 24.95 -18.72
CA ARG A 133 -25.12 25.62 -17.41
C ARG A 133 -25.72 24.82 -16.25
N LYS A 134 -26.95 24.30 -16.40
CA LYS A 134 -27.60 23.45 -15.37
C LYS A 134 -26.86 22.14 -15.11
N GLN A 135 -26.29 21.52 -16.15
CA GLN A 135 -25.51 20.30 -16.03
C GLN A 135 -24.18 20.57 -15.30
N TRP A 136 -23.51 21.69 -15.60
CA TRP A 136 -22.30 22.12 -14.91
C TRP A 136 -22.53 22.46 -13.45
N LEU A 137 -23.62 23.16 -13.09
CA LEU A 137 -23.96 23.43 -11.69
C LEU A 137 -24.08 22.13 -10.87
N ASN A 138 -24.71 21.09 -11.45
CA ASN A 138 -24.81 19.78 -10.82
C ASN A 138 -23.44 19.09 -10.67
N VAL A 139 -22.56 19.20 -11.67
CA VAL A 139 -21.21 18.60 -11.62
C VAL A 139 -20.30 19.35 -10.65
N LEU A 140 -20.37 20.69 -10.61
CA LEU A 140 -19.56 21.53 -9.74
C LEU A 140 -19.75 21.20 -8.27
N LEU A 141 -20.99 20.95 -7.83
CA LEU A 141 -21.25 20.54 -6.44
C LEU A 141 -20.58 19.21 -6.10
N GLU A 142 -20.63 18.24 -7.02
CA GLU A 142 -20.00 16.93 -6.82
C GLU A 142 -18.47 17.02 -6.84
N LEU A 143 -17.91 17.89 -7.70
CA LEU A 143 -16.48 18.21 -7.69
C LEU A 143 -16.07 18.93 -6.40
N ALA A 144 -16.90 19.82 -5.86
CA ALA A 144 -16.62 20.50 -4.59
C ALA A 144 -16.61 19.51 -3.42
N VAL A 145 -17.59 18.61 -3.34
CA VAL A 145 -17.63 17.57 -2.30
C VAL A 145 -16.45 16.59 -2.44
N MET A 146 -16.11 16.20 -3.68
CA MET A 146 -14.92 15.39 -3.93
C MET A 146 -13.63 16.14 -3.53
N GLY A 147 -13.52 17.43 -3.84
CA GLY A 147 -12.41 18.27 -3.43
C GLY A 147 -12.29 18.37 -1.91
N ALA A 148 -13.41 18.50 -1.19
CA ALA A 148 -13.44 18.49 0.27
C ALA A 148 -13.00 17.14 0.86
N ALA A 149 -13.43 16.02 0.25
CA ALA A 149 -12.98 14.69 0.65
C ALA A 149 -11.47 14.50 0.42
N ILE A 150 -10.94 14.94 -0.72
CA ILE A 150 -9.49 14.93 -0.98
C ILE A 150 -8.77 15.79 0.05
N ALA A 151 -9.24 17.02 0.30
CA ALA A 151 -8.65 17.92 1.30
C ALA A 151 -8.64 17.31 2.71
N ALA A 152 -9.69 16.57 3.09
CA ALA A 152 -9.74 15.87 4.37
C ALA A 152 -8.66 14.78 4.49
N ILE A 153 -8.45 13.97 3.44
CA ILE A 153 -7.34 12.99 3.42
C ILE A 153 -5.98 13.70 3.36
N THR A 154 -5.84 14.77 2.56
CA THR A 154 -4.62 15.59 2.51
C THR A 154 -4.29 16.19 3.86
N TYR A 155 -5.28 16.62 4.64
CA TYR A 155 -5.05 17.13 5.99
C TYR A 155 -4.46 16.07 6.93
N VAL A 156 -4.89 14.80 6.79
CA VAL A 156 -4.40 13.70 7.63
C VAL A 156 -2.99 13.25 7.22
N TYR A 157 -2.74 13.04 5.92
CA TYR A 157 -1.50 12.39 5.41
C TYR A 157 -0.50 13.35 4.74
N GLY A 158 -0.97 14.52 4.30
CA GLY A 158 -0.16 15.47 3.55
C GLY A 158 1.00 16.07 4.34
N PRO A 159 0.82 16.48 5.62
CA PRO A 159 1.91 17.06 6.42
C PRO A 159 3.11 16.12 6.56
N ASN A 160 2.89 14.87 6.96
CA ASN A 160 3.97 13.90 7.17
C ASN A 160 4.76 13.62 5.89
N MET A 161 4.12 13.63 4.71
CA MET A 161 4.81 13.49 3.42
C MET A 161 5.86 14.57 3.16
N ILE A 162 5.63 15.79 3.64
CA ILE A 162 6.52 16.94 3.41
C ILE A 162 7.39 17.29 4.63
N GLU A 163 7.25 16.54 5.73
CA GLU A 163 8.00 16.72 6.97
C GLU A 163 8.92 15.54 7.27
N ALA A 164 8.58 14.31 6.86
CA ALA A 164 9.40 13.11 6.98
C ALA A 164 9.71 12.53 5.59
N TYR A 165 10.98 12.60 5.20
CA TYR A 165 11.46 12.25 3.85
C TYR A 165 12.02 10.83 3.73
N GLY A 166 12.30 10.10 4.80
CA GLY A 166 12.70 8.70 4.67
C GLY A 166 11.52 7.77 4.39
N TYR A 167 11.83 6.48 4.32
CA TYR A 167 10.88 5.39 4.37
C TYR A 167 10.18 5.34 5.72
N LYS A 168 8.94 4.86 5.73
CA LYS A 168 8.04 4.90 6.91
C LYS A 168 7.58 3.51 7.34
N ALA A 169 8.22 2.48 6.81
CA ALA A 169 7.98 1.09 7.15
C ALA A 169 9.24 0.27 6.83
N SER A 170 9.60 -0.64 7.73
CA SER A 170 10.81 -1.46 7.68
C SER A 170 10.83 -2.44 6.49
N ASP A 171 9.67 -2.79 5.95
CA ASP A 171 9.55 -3.65 4.76
C ASP A 171 10.01 -2.94 3.46
N ILE A 172 10.10 -1.60 3.45
CA ILE A 172 10.30 -0.82 2.21
C ILE A 172 11.67 -1.07 1.56
N PRO A 173 12.81 -1.12 2.30
CA PRO A 173 14.10 -1.50 1.74
C PRO A 173 14.09 -2.84 0.99
N VAL A 174 13.43 -3.86 1.56
CA VAL A 174 13.26 -5.18 0.91
C VAL A 174 12.46 -5.04 -0.39
N HIS A 175 11.38 -4.25 -0.38
CA HIS A 175 10.62 -3.97 -1.59
C HIS A 175 11.43 -3.19 -2.63
N ASN A 176 12.27 -2.25 -2.21
CA ASN A 176 13.17 -1.49 -3.06
C ASN A 176 14.13 -2.42 -3.79
N TYR A 177 14.77 -3.35 -3.05
CA TYR A 177 15.62 -4.38 -3.62
C TYR A 177 14.89 -5.22 -4.68
N TRP A 178 13.68 -5.73 -4.38
CA TRP A 178 12.92 -6.54 -5.34
C TRP A 178 12.53 -5.76 -6.60
N ILE A 179 12.25 -4.46 -6.46
CA ILE A 179 11.95 -3.59 -7.60
C ILE A 179 13.20 -3.33 -8.44
N ASN A 180 14.34 -3.08 -7.81
CA ASN A 180 15.61 -2.89 -8.50
C ASN A 180 16.00 -4.15 -9.31
N GLU A 181 15.74 -5.34 -8.80
CA GLU A 181 15.98 -6.58 -9.55
C GLU A 181 15.09 -6.74 -10.81
N LEU A 182 13.95 -6.05 -10.88
CA LEU A 182 13.17 -5.96 -12.12
C LEU A 182 13.88 -5.14 -13.20
N ASP A 183 14.74 -4.18 -12.86
CA ASP A 183 15.60 -3.48 -13.83
C ASP A 183 16.61 -4.45 -14.47
N ARG A 184 17.05 -5.46 -13.73
CA ARG A 184 17.94 -6.53 -14.18
C ARG A 184 17.22 -7.69 -14.86
N ASN A 185 15.91 -7.57 -15.11
CA ASN A 185 15.07 -8.65 -15.64
C ASN A 185 15.08 -9.93 -14.77
N ASN A 186 15.26 -9.78 -13.46
CA ASN A 186 15.31 -10.86 -12.48
C ASN A 186 14.08 -10.80 -11.55
N ILE A 187 12.90 -11.14 -12.12
CA ILE A 187 11.68 -11.25 -11.32
C ILE A 187 11.79 -12.40 -10.29
N TRP A 188 11.22 -12.18 -9.11
CA TRP A 188 11.28 -13.13 -7.98
C TRP A 188 12.70 -13.45 -7.53
N VAL A 189 13.51 -12.40 -7.31
CA VAL A 189 14.86 -12.55 -6.76
C VAL A 189 14.86 -13.30 -5.42
N ALA A 190 13.85 -13.04 -4.57
CA ALA A 190 13.69 -13.65 -3.24
C ALA A 190 12.56 -14.70 -3.19
N GLY A 191 12.25 -15.32 -4.32
CA GLY A 191 11.17 -16.31 -4.45
C GLY A 191 9.84 -15.73 -4.96
N VAL A 192 8.95 -16.65 -5.34
CA VAL A 192 7.65 -16.34 -5.94
C VAL A 192 6.74 -15.73 -4.88
N TYR A 193 6.22 -14.54 -5.18
CA TYR A 193 5.31 -13.76 -4.34
C TYR A 193 4.34 -12.97 -5.25
N PRO A 194 3.16 -12.54 -4.75
CA PRO A 194 2.32 -11.53 -5.42
C PRO A 194 3.05 -10.22 -5.75
N TYR A 195 3.60 -10.11 -6.97
CA TYR A 195 4.48 -8.99 -7.38
C TYR A 195 3.75 -7.78 -7.96
N GLY A 196 2.41 -7.77 -7.97
CA GLY A 196 1.63 -6.74 -8.65
C GLY A 196 1.92 -5.30 -8.21
N PHE A 197 2.21 -5.07 -6.93
CA PHE A 197 2.64 -3.75 -6.43
C PHE A 197 4.03 -3.37 -6.96
N HIS A 198 5.02 -4.25 -6.76
CA HIS A 198 6.40 -4.04 -7.20
C HIS A 198 6.47 -3.74 -8.70
N ILE A 199 5.69 -4.47 -9.49
CA ILE A 199 5.55 -4.27 -10.93
C ILE A 199 4.99 -2.88 -11.27
N VAL A 200 4.01 -2.37 -10.53
CA VAL A 200 3.46 -1.02 -10.75
C VAL A 200 4.52 0.04 -10.45
N ILE A 201 5.26 -0.11 -9.35
CA ILE A 201 6.34 0.82 -9.00
C ILE A 201 7.46 0.77 -10.05
N TYR A 202 7.91 -0.42 -10.42
CA TYR A 202 8.88 -0.63 -11.51
C TYR A 202 8.43 -0.01 -12.83
N TYR A 203 7.16 -0.19 -13.22
CA TYR A 203 6.62 0.38 -14.45
C TYR A 203 6.71 1.92 -14.42
N LEU A 204 6.33 2.53 -13.30
CA LEU A 204 6.42 3.99 -13.13
C LEU A 204 7.88 4.46 -13.18
N HIS A 205 8.78 3.73 -12.52
CA HIS A 205 10.22 3.97 -12.58
C HIS A 205 10.73 3.96 -14.02
N MET A 206 10.50 2.86 -14.73
CA MET A 206 11.10 2.63 -16.04
C MET A 206 10.50 3.49 -17.15
N VAL A 207 9.18 3.71 -17.16
CA VAL A 207 8.52 4.45 -18.24
C VAL A 207 8.68 5.96 -18.05
N PHE A 208 8.48 6.46 -16.82
CA PHE A 208 8.51 7.90 -16.53
C PHE A 208 9.88 8.41 -16.07
N GLY A 209 10.80 7.54 -15.67
CA GLY A 209 12.14 7.92 -15.20
C GLY A 209 12.15 8.44 -13.76
N ILE A 210 11.15 8.10 -12.96
CA ILE A 210 11.06 8.49 -11.54
C ILE A 210 11.86 7.49 -10.72
N LYS A 211 12.87 7.91 -9.97
CA LYS A 211 13.73 6.98 -9.21
C LYS A 211 12.91 6.14 -8.20
N THR A 212 13.27 4.85 -8.03
CA THR A 212 12.52 3.91 -7.19
C THR A 212 12.34 4.39 -5.76
N TYR A 213 13.40 4.92 -5.12
CA TYR A 213 13.29 5.41 -3.75
C TYR A 213 12.31 6.60 -3.61
N VAL A 214 12.23 7.46 -4.63
CA VAL A 214 11.26 8.57 -4.66
C VAL A 214 9.83 8.02 -4.71
N LEU A 215 9.59 6.98 -5.52
CA LEU A 215 8.30 6.30 -5.57
C LEU A 215 7.98 5.68 -4.21
N LEU A 216 8.88 4.92 -3.60
CA LEU A 216 8.62 4.23 -2.33
C LEU A 216 8.41 5.17 -1.14
N ARG A 217 9.02 6.36 -1.16
CA ARG A 217 8.77 7.41 -0.17
C ARG A 217 7.39 8.06 -0.29
N ILE A 218 6.93 8.32 -1.52
CA ILE A 218 5.77 9.19 -1.78
C ILE A 218 4.50 8.38 -2.09
N PHE A 219 4.65 7.19 -2.68
CA PHE A 219 3.53 6.44 -3.23
C PHE A 219 2.56 5.95 -2.16
N GLY A 220 2.96 5.83 -0.88
CA GLY A 220 2.07 5.57 0.25
C GLY A 220 0.90 6.56 0.33
N VAL A 221 1.17 7.85 0.16
CA VAL A 221 0.11 8.88 0.12
C VAL A 221 -0.71 8.81 -1.16
N VAL A 222 -0.06 8.51 -2.29
CA VAL A 222 -0.73 8.35 -3.59
C VAL A 222 -1.74 7.21 -3.52
N GLN A 223 -1.32 6.01 -3.12
CA GLN A 223 -2.22 4.86 -3.02
C GLN A 223 -3.35 5.11 -2.04
N THR A 224 -3.10 5.84 -0.94
CA THR A 224 -4.11 6.23 0.04
C THR A 224 -5.24 7.05 -0.59
N TYR A 225 -4.92 7.97 -1.50
CA TYR A 225 -5.95 8.71 -2.26
C TYR A 225 -6.78 7.77 -3.14
N PHE A 226 -6.15 6.79 -3.79
CA PHE A 226 -6.84 5.81 -4.62
C PHE A 226 -7.69 4.83 -3.80
N VAL A 227 -7.26 4.45 -2.59
CA VAL A 227 -8.04 3.60 -1.66
C VAL A 227 -9.35 4.28 -1.30
N TYR A 228 -9.32 5.55 -0.88
CA TYR A 228 -10.56 6.26 -0.52
C TYR A 228 -11.39 6.66 -1.74
N LEU A 229 -10.76 6.92 -2.88
CA LEU A 229 -11.50 7.06 -4.14
C LEU A 229 -12.24 5.77 -4.47
N ALA A 230 -11.60 4.60 -4.35
CA ALA A 230 -12.22 3.30 -4.58
C ALA A 230 -13.37 3.04 -3.60
N MET A 231 -13.24 3.41 -2.32
CA MET A 231 -14.33 3.33 -1.35
C MET A 231 -15.53 4.19 -1.76
N VAL A 232 -15.31 5.46 -2.10
CA VAL A 232 -16.40 6.36 -2.56
C VAL A 232 -17.04 5.84 -3.84
N VAL A 233 -16.24 5.31 -4.76
CA VAL A 233 -16.71 4.75 -6.04
C VAL A 233 -17.53 3.49 -5.81
N ALA A 234 -17.07 2.57 -4.96
CA ALA A 234 -17.81 1.38 -4.55
C ALA A 234 -19.14 1.77 -3.90
N LEU A 235 -19.12 2.69 -2.93
CA LEU A 235 -20.32 3.21 -2.29
C LEU A 235 -21.28 3.87 -3.30
N LYS A 236 -20.79 4.62 -4.29
CA LYS A 236 -21.62 5.18 -5.37
C LYS A 236 -22.31 4.11 -6.24
N MET A 237 -21.81 2.87 -6.28
CA MET A 237 -22.48 1.78 -7.00
C MET A 237 -23.64 1.16 -6.22
N VAL A 238 -23.60 1.25 -4.89
CA VAL A 238 -24.51 0.51 -4.01
C VAL A 238 -25.46 1.40 -3.20
N CYS A 239 -25.05 2.63 -2.86
CA CYS A 239 -25.89 3.63 -2.19
C CYS A 239 -26.97 4.20 -3.13
N LYS A 240 -28.08 4.64 -2.53
CA LYS A 240 -29.18 5.33 -3.22
C LYS A 240 -28.96 6.84 -3.27
N GLY A 241 -28.38 7.42 -2.24
CA GLY A 241 -28.09 8.84 -2.14
C GLY A 241 -26.90 9.25 -3.01
N ARG A 242 -26.95 10.47 -3.54
CA ARG A 242 -25.90 11.00 -4.41
C ARG A 242 -24.63 11.39 -3.64
N PHE A 243 -24.82 11.94 -2.44
CA PHE A 243 -23.73 12.50 -1.60
C PHE A 243 -23.45 11.68 -0.33
N THR A 244 -24.32 10.74 0.04
CA THR A 244 -24.09 9.82 1.16
C THR A 244 -22.80 8.98 1.01
N PRO A 245 -22.32 8.59 -0.19
CA PRO A 245 -21.04 7.88 -0.32
C PRO A 245 -19.82 8.58 0.28
N TYR A 246 -19.84 9.92 0.38
CA TYR A 246 -18.73 10.68 0.96
C TYR A 246 -18.67 10.60 2.49
N LEU A 247 -19.73 10.10 3.15
CA LEU A 247 -19.69 9.78 4.58
C LEU A 247 -18.61 8.74 4.89
N GLY A 248 -18.25 7.87 3.94
CA GLY A 248 -17.19 6.89 4.16
C GLY A 248 -15.84 7.57 4.44
N VAL A 249 -15.53 8.64 3.69
CA VAL A 249 -14.32 9.45 3.92
C VAL A 249 -14.43 10.20 5.24
N LEU A 250 -15.61 10.74 5.55
CA LEU A 250 -15.85 11.43 6.82
C LEU A 250 -15.60 10.51 8.02
N PHE A 251 -16.20 9.32 8.04
CA PHE A 251 -15.99 8.33 9.10
C PHE A 251 -14.53 7.91 9.19
N TYR A 252 -13.85 7.79 8.05
CA TYR A 252 -12.44 7.46 8.03
C TYR A 252 -11.57 8.53 8.72
N VAL A 253 -11.80 9.82 8.46
CA VAL A 253 -11.00 10.90 9.06
C VAL A 253 -11.38 11.25 10.50
N MET A 254 -12.39 10.59 11.06
CA MET A 254 -12.75 10.77 12.47
C MET A 254 -11.73 10.10 13.39
N ASP A 255 -11.51 10.68 14.57
CA ASP A 255 -10.64 10.17 15.64
C ASP A 255 -11.33 9.06 16.46
N ILE A 256 -11.76 8.01 15.75
CA ILE A 256 -12.50 6.87 16.31
C ILE A 256 -11.76 5.54 16.16
N PHE A 257 -10.68 5.51 15.38
CA PHE A 257 -9.88 4.32 15.13
C PHE A 257 -8.52 4.42 15.83
N ASN A 258 -7.93 3.28 16.19
CA ASN A 258 -6.57 3.24 16.76
C ASN A 258 -5.52 3.61 15.68
N ARG A 259 -4.40 4.21 16.08
CA ARG A 259 -3.28 4.61 15.21
C ARG A 259 -2.82 3.48 14.28
N ASN A 260 -2.73 2.25 14.78
CA ASN A 260 -2.27 1.10 13.99
C ASN A 260 -3.15 0.79 12.78
N THR A 261 -4.44 1.17 12.79
CA THR A 261 -5.35 0.92 11.66
C THR A 261 -5.13 1.86 10.48
N TYR A 262 -4.40 2.96 10.69
CA TYR A 262 -4.28 4.02 9.70
C TYR A 262 -2.85 4.54 9.46
N ALA A 263 -1.91 4.25 10.36
CA ALA A 263 -0.53 4.71 10.21
C ALA A 263 0.22 4.09 9.05
N ARG A 264 -0.05 2.81 8.78
CA ARG A 264 0.60 2.06 7.72
C ARG A 264 0.36 2.62 6.31
N PHE A 265 -0.69 3.42 6.11
CA PHE A 265 -0.98 4.11 4.85
C PHE A 265 0.08 5.16 4.46
N GLU A 266 0.92 5.60 5.39
CA GLU A 266 2.07 6.44 5.09
C GLU A 266 3.17 5.69 4.31
N GLY A 267 3.25 4.36 4.43
CA GLY A 267 4.19 3.52 3.71
C GLY A 267 3.67 3.06 2.35
N ALA A 268 4.56 3.00 1.34
CA ALA A 268 4.24 2.43 0.03
C ALA A 268 4.30 0.90 0.08
N LEU A 269 3.20 0.30 0.56
CA LEU A 269 3.14 -1.13 0.88
C LEU A 269 2.12 -1.90 0.01
N PRO A 270 2.42 -3.15 -0.40
CA PRO A 270 1.55 -3.91 -1.30
C PRO A 270 0.16 -4.22 -0.73
N GLN A 271 0.04 -4.44 0.59
CA GLN A 271 -1.23 -4.73 1.26
C GLN A 271 -2.20 -3.56 1.09
N GLU A 272 -1.77 -2.36 1.47
CA GLU A 272 -2.56 -1.12 1.39
C GLU A 272 -2.89 -0.76 -0.06
N PHE A 273 -1.96 -0.96 -1.01
CA PHE A 273 -2.23 -0.79 -2.44
C PHE A 273 -3.33 -1.74 -2.93
N SER A 274 -3.32 -3.00 -2.50
CA SER A 274 -4.31 -4.00 -2.90
C SER A 274 -5.73 -3.67 -2.40
N MET A 275 -5.86 -2.89 -1.31
CA MET A 275 -7.17 -2.48 -0.77
C MET A 275 -8.03 -1.68 -1.77
N ILE A 276 -7.41 -1.04 -2.75
CA ILE A 276 -8.11 -0.31 -3.82
C ILE A 276 -9.08 -1.23 -4.57
N PHE A 277 -8.76 -2.52 -4.71
CA PHE A 277 -9.51 -3.45 -5.56
C PHE A 277 -10.61 -4.23 -4.81
N ILE A 278 -10.56 -4.31 -3.48
CA ILE A 278 -11.45 -5.14 -2.66
C ILE A 278 -12.92 -4.75 -2.84
N LEU A 279 -13.32 -3.55 -2.37
CA LEU A 279 -14.73 -3.16 -2.38
C LEU A 279 -15.26 -3.01 -3.80
N THR A 280 -14.46 -2.46 -4.71
CA THR A 280 -14.87 -2.23 -6.09
C THR A 280 -15.10 -3.53 -6.86
N SER A 281 -14.30 -4.57 -6.64
CA SER A 281 -14.47 -5.86 -7.32
C SER A 281 -15.75 -6.54 -6.84
N VAL A 282 -15.96 -6.61 -5.53
CA VAL A 282 -17.16 -7.23 -4.94
C VAL A 282 -18.42 -6.44 -5.32
N CYS A 283 -18.35 -5.11 -5.41
CA CYS A 283 -19.45 -4.30 -5.93
C CYS A 283 -19.79 -4.67 -7.38
N MET A 284 -18.83 -5.02 -8.24
CA MET A 284 -19.14 -5.52 -9.60
C MET A 284 -19.94 -6.82 -9.56
N ALA A 285 -19.67 -7.72 -8.62
CA ALA A 285 -20.48 -8.93 -8.42
C ALA A 285 -21.91 -8.58 -7.95
N ILE A 286 -22.06 -7.62 -7.03
CA ILE A 286 -23.37 -7.11 -6.61
C ILE A 286 -24.14 -6.52 -7.80
N ARG A 287 -23.47 -5.70 -8.63
CA ARG A 287 -24.06 -5.09 -9.83
C ARG A 287 -24.47 -6.14 -10.86
N PHE A 288 -23.71 -7.22 -11.01
CA PHE A 288 -24.13 -8.38 -11.81
C PHE A 288 -25.47 -8.95 -11.31
N PHE A 289 -25.62 -9.19 -10.00
CA PHE A 289 -26.89 -9.71 -9.46
C PHE A 289 -28.06 -8.78 -9.74
N GLN A 290 -27.86 -7.47 -9.55
CA GLN A 290 -28.89 -6.45 -9.78
C GLN A 290 -29.26 -6.35 -11.26
N GLU A 291 -28.30 -6.36 -12.17
CA GLU A 291 -28.55 -6.25 -13.60
C GLU A 291 -29.20 -7.51 -14.18
N PHE A 292 -28.76 -8.69 -13.74
CA PHE A 292 -29.37 -9.95 -14.16
C PHE A 292 -30.82 -10.09 -13.68
N ALA A 293 -31.14 -9.57 -12.49
CA ALA A 293 -32.52 -9.54 -12.02
C ALA A 293 -33.44 -8.69 -12.92
N LYS A 294 -32.89 -7.63 -13.55
CA LYS A 294 -33.60 -6.87 -14.59
C LYS A 294 -33.71 -7.68 -15.88
N GLU A 295 -32.64 -8.33 -16.32
CA GLU A 295 -32.61 -9.19 -17.53
C GLU A 295 -33.76 -10.20 -17.51
N GLN A 296 -34.02 -10.84 -16.37
CA GLN A 296 -35.09 -11.84 -16.28
C GLN A 296 -36.49 -11.29 -16.47
N LYS A 297 -36.73 -10.04 -16.07
CA LYS A 297 -38.04 -9.38 -16.15
C LYS A 297 -38.23 -8.62 -17.46
N ALA A 298 -37.16 -8.47 -18.25
CA ALA A 298 -37.15 -7.66 -19.46
C ALA A 298 -37.67 -8.43 -20.69
N GLU A 299 -38.09 -7.67 -21.69
CA GLU A 299 -38.47 -8.17 -23.02
C GLU A 299 -37.26 -8.71 -23.80
N GLU A 300 -37.48 -9.46 -24.88
CA GLU A 300 -36.42 -10.18 -25.60
C GLU A 300 -35.33 -9.27 -26.20
N ASN A 301 -35.71 -8.08 -26.67
CA ASN A 301 -34.77 -7.10 -27.21
C ASN A 301 -33.88 -6.49 -26.12
N GLU A 302 -34.46 -6.15 -24.97
CA GLU A 302 -33.72 -5.60 -23.81
C GLU A 302 -32.85 -6.66 -23.12
N LYS A 303 -33.29 -7.92 -23.12
CA LYS A 303 -32.54 -9.06 -22.58
C LYS A 303 -31.15 -9.20 -23.18
N LYS A 304 -30.99 -8.98 -24.49
CA LYS A 304 -29.68 -9.06 -25.16
C LYS A 304 -28.72 -8.00 -24.66
N GLU A 305 -29.20 -6.77 -24.46
CA GLU A 305 -28.39 -5.68 -23.94
C GLU A 305 -28.01 -5.91 -22.46
N LEU A 306 -28.97 -6.34 -21.64
CA LEU A 306 -28.75 -6.64 -20.22
C LEU A 306 -27.82 -7.84 -20.02
N ASP A 307 -27.93 -8.91 -20.81
CA ASP A 307 -26.97 -10.03 -20.75
C ASP A 307 -25.56 -9.57 -21.14
N GLN A 308 -25.43 -8.63 -22.08
CA GLN A 308 -24.14 -8.03 -22.40
C GLN A 308 -23.59 -7.23 -21.22
N ASN A 309 -24.43 -6.49 -20.51
CA ASN A 309 -24.04 -5.76 -19.30
C ASN A 309 -23.59 -6.74 -18.19
N CYS A 310 -24.36 -7.81 -17.96
CA CYS A 310 -24.01 -8.89 -17.03
C CYS A 310 -22.62 -9.46 -17.33
N ARG A 311 -22.30 -9.73 -18.60
CA ARG A 311 -20.95 -10.20 -19.00
C ARG A 311 -19.85 -9.21 -18.66
N TRP A 312 -20.08 -7.92 -18.86
CA TRP A 312 -19.10 -6.89 -18.50
C TRP A 312 -18.89 -6.78 -16.99
N TYR A 313 -19.94 -6.92 -16.18
CA TYR A 313 -19.79 -6.96 -14.72
C TYR A 313 -18.99 -8.18 -14.27
N LEU A 314 -19.22 -9.36 -14.86
CA LEU A 314 -18.44 -10.56 -14.57
C LEU A 314 -16.97 -10.42 -15.00
N ILE A 315 -16.70 -9.85 -16.18
CA ILE A 315 -15.32 -9.58 -16.63
C ILE A 315 -14.62 -8.62 -15.65
N GLN A 316 -15.29 -7.54 -15.24
CA GLN A 316 -14.72 -6.58 -14.29
C GLN A 316 -14.55 -7.18 -12.90
N PHE A 317 -15.48 -8.03 -12.46
CA PHE A 317 -15.31 -8.79 -11.22
C PHE A 317 -14.10 -9.71 -11.29
N ALA A 318 -13.94 -10.47 -12.39
CA ALA A 318 -12.79 -11.35 -12.56
C ALA A 318 -11.46 -10.60 -12.56
N ILE A 319 -11.37 -9.48 -13.29
CA ILE A 319 -10.16 -8.65 -13.32
C ILE A 319 -9.90 -8.05 -11.93
N GLY A 320 -10.90 -7.46 -11.29
CA GLY A 320 -10.74 -6.82 -9.99
C GLY A 320 -10.36 -7.80 -8.88
N PHE A 321 -10.98 -8.98 -8.84
CA PHE A 321 -10.66 -10.02 -7.87
C PHE A 321 -9.31 -10.69 -8.17
N SER A 322 -8.94 -10.86 -9.44
CA SER A 322 -7.60 -11.31 -9.82
C SER A 322 -6.53 -10.33 -9.32
N LEU A 323 -6.76 -9.02 -9.49
CA LEU A 323 -5.84 -7.99 -9.02
C LEU A 323 -5.63 -8.00 -7.51
N THR A 324 -6.63 -8.36 -6.68
CA THR A 324 -6.40 -8.47 -5.24
C THR A 324 -5.30 -9.52 -4.96
N LEU A 325 -5.32 -10.66 -5.66
CA LEU A 325 -4.38 -11.77 -5.41
C LEU A 325 -3.03 -11.56 -6.09
N THR A 326 -3.02 -10.97 -7.27
CA THR A 326 -1.77 -10.61 -7.97
C THR A 326 -0.94 -9.62 -7.17
N ILE A 327 -1.58 -8.78 -6.34
CA ILE A 327 -0.91 -7.75 -5.54
C ILE A 327 -0.63 -8.23 -4.11
N HIS A 328 -1.62 -8.80 -3.41
CA HIS A 328 -1.45 -9.24 -2.03
C HIS A 328 -2.53 -10.24 -1.57
N PHE A 329 -2.12 -11.38 -1.03
CA PHE A 329 -3.04 -12.48 -0.67
C PHE A 329 -4.05 -12.12 0.44
N TYR A 330 -3.67 -11.36 1.49
CA TYR A 330 -4.62 -10.91 2.51
C TYR A 330 -5.83 -10.15 1.93
N SER A 331 -5.62 -9.26 0.96
CA SER A 331 -6.72 -8.52 0.34
C SER A 331 -7.69 -9.42 -0.41
N THR A 332 -7.20 -10.50 -1.02
CA THR A 332 -8.05 -11.53 -1.65
C THR A 332 -8.87 -12.29 -0.63
N MET A 333 -8.29 -12.60 0.53
CA MET A 333 -9.02 -13.22 1.64
C MET A 333 -10.18 -12.30 2.07
N ILE A 334 -9.94 -11.00 2.23
CA ILE A 334 -10.98 -10.04 2.60
C ILE A 334 -12.05 -9.90 1.51
N ALA A 335 -11.65 -9.82 0.24
CA ALA A 335 -12.58 -9.81 -0.89
C ALA A 335 -13.41 -11.10 -0.94
N GLY A 336 -12.80 -12.25 -0.64
CA GLY A 336 -13.46 -13.55 -0.50
C GLY A 336 -14.51 -13.58 0.62
N LEU A 337 -14.17 -13.08 1.80
CA LEU A 337 -15.13 -12.94 2.91
C LEU A 337 -16.32 -12.04 2.53
N PHE A 338 -16.07 -10.95 1.81
CA PHE A 338 -17.17 -10.13 1.33
C PHE A 338 -18.00 -10.85 0.24
N CYS A 339 -17.38 -11.64 -0.64
CA CYS A 339 -18.10 -12.51 -1.57
C CYS A 339 -19.01 -13.54 -0.84
N ILE A 340 -18.60 -14.06 0.32
CA ILE A 340 -19.46 -14.89 1.18
C ILE A 340 -20.65 -14.06 1.69
N GLY A 341 -20.42 -12.82 2.11
CA GLY A 341 -21.51 -11.88 2.41
C GLY A 341 -22.46 -11.68 1.22
N VAL A 342 -21.94 -11.52 0.00
CA VAL A 342 -22.74 -11.47 -1.23
C VAL A 342 -23.57 -12.73 -1.41
N ALA A 343 -22.99 -13.91 -1.15
CA ALA A 343 -23.70 -15.18 -1.20
C ALA A 343 -24.88 -15.24 -0.22
N VAL A 344 -24.70 -14.73 1.00
CA VAL A 344 -25.78 -14.65 2.02
C VAL A 344 -26.86 -13.66 1.61
N GLY A 345 -26.49 -12.42 1.27
CA GLY A 345 -27.47 -11.37 0.95
C GLY A 345 -28.28 -11.62 -0.32
N PHE A 346 -27.72 -12.35 -1.29
CA PHE A 346 -28.39 -12.73 -2.53
C PHE A 346 -28.74 -14.23 -2.61
N CYS A 347 -28.81 -14.94 -1.48
CA CYS A 347 -28.95 -16.40 -1.40
C CYS A 347 -30.09 -16.97 -2.28
N PHE A 348 -31.25 -16.32 -2.31
CA PHE A 348 -32.40 -16.70 -3.14
C PHE A 348 -32.09 -16.70 -4.66
N ARG A 349 -31.04 -16.01 -5.10
CA ARG A 349 -30.56 -16.02 -6.50
C ARG A 349 -29.57 -17.13 -6.77
N PHE A 350 -28.80 -17.56 -5.77
CA PHE A 350 -27.84 -18.66 -5.90
C PHE A 350 -28.52 -20.01 -6.12
N ALA A 351 -29.76 -20.19 -5.64
CA ALA A 351 -30.59 -21.36 -5.93
C ALA A 351 -30.85 -21.57 -7.45
N ARG A 352 -30.55 -20.58 -8.28
CA ARG A 352 -30.71 -20.67 -9.74
C ARG A 352 -29.39 -21.04 -10.39
N TRP A 353 -29.32 -22.25 -10.92
CA TRP A 353 -28.13 -22.82 -11.55
C TRP A 353 -27.43 -21.91 -12.57
N LYS A 354 -28.20 -21.16 -13.40
CA LYS A 354 -27.64 -20.22 -14.38
C LYS A 354 -26.83 -19.08 -13.73
N TYR A 355 -27.25 -18.56 -12.57
CA TYR A 355 -26.49 -17.55 -11.82
C TYR A 355 -25.25 -18.17 -11.21
N PHE A 356 -25.44 -19.27 -10.49
CA PHE A 356 -24.38 -19.98 -9.76
C PHE A 356 -23.23 -20.37 -10.69
N ARG A 357 -23.52 -21.01 -11.84
CA ARG A 357 -22.47 -21.44 -12.77
C ARG A 357 -21.66 -20.26 -13.32
N ARG A 358 -22.31 -19.15 -13.66
CA ARG A 358 -21.63 -17.95 -14.20
C ARG A 358 -20.71 -17.33 -13.15
N ILE A 359 -21.18 -17.15 -11.92
CA ILE A 359 -20.37 -16.53 -10.86
C ILE A 359 -19.24 -17.46 -10.40
N MET A 360 -19.48 -18.77 -10.27
CA MET A 360 -18.45 -19.75 -9.91
C MET A 360 -17.37 -19.85 -10.99
N ALA A 361 -17.75 -19.94 -12.27
CA ALA A 361 -16.78 -19.95 -13.36
C ALA A 361 -15.94 -18.66 -13.40
N THR A 362 -16.57 -17.52 -13.11
CA THR A 362 -15.88 -16.22 -13.05
C THR A 362 -14.91 -16.15 -11.86
N GLY A 363 -15.31 -16.65 -10.70
CA GLY A 363 -14.45 -16.74 -9.52
C GLY A 363 -13.24 -17.63 -9.76
N ILE A 364 -13.43 -18.85 -10.30
CA ILE A 364 -12.33 -19.75 -10.66
C ILE A 364 -11.40 -19.08 -11.67
N LEU A 365 -11.95 -18.48 -12.74
CA LEU A 365 -11.15 -17.78 -13.74
C LEU A 365 -10.32 -16.64 -13.12
N SER A 366 -10.89 -15.88 -12.18
CA SER A 366 -10.18 -14.78 -11.51
C SER A 366 -8.95 -15.26 -10.73
N VAL A 367 -9.06 -16.38 -10.01
CA VAL A 367 -7.95 -17.00 -9.27
C VAL A 367 -6.90 -17.54 -10.23
N LEU A 368 -7.32 -18.24 -11.29
CA LEU A 368 -6.41 -18.77 -12.31
C LEU A 368 -5.62 -17.66 -12.99
N LEU A 369 -6.27 -16.54 -13.35
CA LEU A 369 -5.60 -15.38 -13.93
C LEU A 369 -4.47 -14.88 -13.02
N SER A 370 -4.74 -14.74 -11.72
CA SER A 370 -3.73 -14.25 -10.76
C SER A 370 -2.60 -15.23 -10.48
N VAL A 371 -2.88 -16.53 -10.46
CA VAL A 371 -1.88 -17.57 -10.14
C VAL A 371 -1.01 -17.91 -11.34
N LEU A 372 -1.48 -17.69 -12.58
CA LEU A 372 -0.76 -18.05 -13.79
C LEU A 372 0.70 -17.53 -13.83
N PRO A 373 1.00 -16.23 -13.57
CA PRO A 373 2.39 -15.78 -13.54
C PRO A 373 3.19 -16.51 -12.45
N MET A 374 2.67 -16.58 -11.22
CA MET A 374 3.36 -17.22 -10.10
C MET A 374 3.68 -18.70 -10.39
N ALA A 375 2.72 -19.43 -10.95
CA ALA A 375 2.92 -20.82 -11.36
C ALA A 375 3.99 -20.95 -12.45
N ALA A 376 4.04 -20.01 -13.41
CA ALA A 376 5.13 -19.96 -14.39
C ALA A 376 6.49 -19.74 -13.73
N GLY A 377 6.56 -18.87 -12.70
CA GLY A 377 7.77 -18.66 -11.90
C GLY A 377 8.29 -19.92 -11.22
N VAL A 378 7.39 -20.65 -10.57
CA VAL A 378 7.72 -21.94 -9.95
C VAL A 378 8.19 -22.95 -11.00
N ALA A 379 7.51 -23.02 -12.14
CA ALA A 379 7.89 -23.90 -13.25
C ALA A 379 9.26 -23.52 -13.86
N MET A 380 9.70 -22.26 -13.74
CA MET A 380 11.03 -21.79 -14.13
C MET A 380 12.10 -22.03 -13.05
N GLY A 381 11.77 -22.75 -11.96
CA GLY A 381 12.71 -23.15 -10.91
C GLY A 381 12.87 -22.16 -9.75
N LYS A 382 12.03 -21.12 -9.67
CA LYS A 382 12.01 -20.22 -8.50
C LYS A 382 11.25 -20.86 -7.34
N GLY A 383 11.85 -20.91 -6.14
CA GLY A 383 11.15 -21.31 -4.92
C GLY A 383 10.01 -20.34 -4.54
N LEU A 384 9.08 -20.76 -3.69
CA LEU A 384 8.08 -19.84 -3.13
C LEU A 384 8.75 -18.92 -2.10
N GLN A 385 8.23 -17.71 -1.93
CA GLN A 385 8.70 -16.82 -0.87
C GLN A 385 8.13 -17.29 0.50
N GLY A 386 8.89 -17.10 1.59
CA GLY A 386 8.57 -17.59 2.94
C GLY A 386 7.14 -17.33 3.44
N SER A 387 6.55 -16.17 3.14
CA SER A 387 5.18 -15.84 3.57
C SER A 387 4.11 -16.74 2.92
N LEU A 388 4.39 -17.30 1.74
CA LEU A 388 3.50 -18.28 1.11
C LEU A 388 3.60 -19.64 1.78
N TYR A 389 4.80 -20.04 2.24
CA TYR A 389 4.97 -21.26 3.03
C TYR A 389 4.19 -21.18 4.35
N TRP A 390 4.29 -20.05 5.06
CA TRP A 390 3.47 -19.78 6.24
C TRP A 390 1.97 -19.85 5.93
N GLY A 391 1.52 -19.24 4.84
CA GLY A 391 0.11 -19.30 4.43
C GLY A 391 -0.37 -20.73 4.15
N LEU A 392 0.45 -21.55 3.52
CA LEU A 392 0.15 -22.95 3.22
C LEU A 392 0.11 -23.82 4.48
N SER A 393 1.05 -23.63 5.43
CA SER A 393 1.09 -24.40 6.68
C SER A 393 -0.15 -24.13 7.55
N VAL A 394 -0.60 -22.88 7.61
CA VAL A 394 -1.84 -22.49 8.30
C VAL A 394 -3.08 -23.12 7.66
N ILE A 395 -3.14 -23.22 6.32
CA ILE A 395 -4.28 -23.83 5.60
C ILE A 395 -4.28 -25.35 5.77
N ASN A 396 -3.11 -25.99 5.71
CA ASN A 396 -2.98 -27.45 5.84
C ASN A 396 -3.09 -27.95 7.29
N GLY A 397 -3.16 -27.03 8.27
CA GLY A 397 -3.44 -27.34 9.66
C GLY A 397 -2.31 -28.06 10.38
N GLY A 398 -1.05 -27.79 10.01
CA GLY A 398 0.13 -28.41 10.65
C GLY A 398 0.10 -29.94 10.62
N LYS A 399 -0.40 -30.54 9.53
CA LYS A 399 -0.36 -31.99 9.32
C LYS A 399 0.92 -32.37 8.59
N ASP A 400 2.03 -32.33 9.29
CA ASP A 400 3.17 -33.19 8.97
C ASP A 400 3.32 -34.17 10.16
N ASP A 401 3.55 -35.44 9.82
CA ASP A 401 3.39 -36.61 10.69
C ASP A 401 4.15 -36.48 12.04
N GLU A 402 3.67 -37.24 13.04
CA GLU A 402 4.08 -37.27 14.46
C GLU A 402 5.56 -37.60 14.77
N THR A 403 6.47 -37.41 13.82
CA THR A 403 7.92 -37.53 14.00
C THR A 403 8.70 -36.23 13.71
N GLU A 404 8.04 -35.18 13.17
CA GLU A 404 8.65 -33.85 12.88
C GLU A 404 8.00 -32.70 13.68
N ALA A 405 7.20 -33.05 14.71
CA ALA A 405 6.51 -32.09 15.56
C ALA A 405 7.43 -31.33 16.55
N THR A 406 8.74 -31.62 16.57
CA THR A 406 9.72 -30.91 17.41
C THR A 406 10.47 -29.80 16.70
N ASP A 407 10.58 -29.80 15.37
CA ASP A 407 11.27 -28.71 14.63
C ASP A 407 10.33 -27.54 14.32
N SER A 408 9.04 -27.81 14.07
CA SER A 408 8.07 -26.78 13.64
C SER A 408 7.52 -25.89 14.76
N LEU A 409 7.73 -26.23 16.04
CA LEU A 409 7.36 -25.39 17.19
C LEU A 409 8.47 -24.39 17.57
N VAL A 410 9.72 -24.70 17.25
CA VAL A 410 10.87 -23.79 17.45
C VAL A 410 10.77 -22.64 16.44
N GLU A 411 10.42 -22.94 15.18
CA GLU A 411 10.31 -21.94 14.11
C GLU A 411 9.19 -20.90 14.36
N ASN A 412 8.05 -21.29 14.98
CA ASN A 412 6.93 -20.36 15.16
C ASN A 412 7.08 -19.39 16.35
N THR A 413 7.93 -19.70 17.34
CA THR A 413 8.23 -18.76 18.44
C THR A 413 9.36 -17.82 18.05
N GLU A 414 10.33 -18.32 17.27
CA GLU A 414 11.34 -17.49 16.63
C GLU A 414 10.74 -16.55 15.57
N LEU A 415 9.74 -16.96 14.78
CA LEU A 415 9.14 -16.08 13.76
C LEU A 415 8.41 -14.85 14.33
N SER A 416 7.94 -14.90 15.59
CA SER A 416 7.35 -13.72 16.25
C SER A 416 8.38 -12.72 16.77
N THR A 417 9.64 -13.13 16.89
CA THR A 417 10.74 -12.32 17.44
C THR A 417 11.84 -12.03 16.39
N ILE A 418 11.84 -12.73 15.25
CA ILE A 418 12.82 -12.62 14.15
C ILE A 418 12.16 -12.09 12.85
N SER A 419 10.89 -11.67 12.87
CA SER A 419 10.28 -11.03 11.69
C SER A 419 10.86 -9.64 11.32
N GLU A 420 11.96 -9.24 11.96
CA GLU A 420 12.77 -8.06 11.64
C GLU A 420 14.22 -8.39 11.24
N SER A 421 14.51 -9.54 10.66
CA SER A 421 15.78 -9.80 9.92
C SER A 421 15.58 -11.11 9.14
N GLU A 422 15.73 -11.21 7.82
CA GLU A 422 16.99 -11.10 7.09
C GLU A 422 16.75 -11.20 5.57
N GLY A 423 17.73 -10.70 4.80
CA GLY A 423 18.03 -11.15 3.44
C GLY A 423 19.38 -11.89 3.39
N THR A 424 19.31 -13.22 3.30
CA THR A 424 20.18 -14.20 2.60
C THR A 424 21.73 -14.13 2.69
N GLU A 425 22.36 -15.21 3.19
CA GLU A 425 23.36 -16.02 2.46
C GLU A 425 23.59 -17.42 3.08
N ASN A 426 23.96 -18.40 2.25
CA ASN A 426 24.14 -19.84 2.57
C ASN A 426 25.51 -20.15 3.24
N ARG A 427 25.53 -21.00 4.29
CA ARG A 427 26.27 -22.29 4.37
C ARG A 427 26.21 -22.94 5.76
N ASP A 428 25.81 -24.21 5.75
CA ASP A 428 26.25 -25.35 6.57
C ASP A 428 26.58 -25.11 8.07
N GLY A 429 25.67 -25.55 8.94
CA GLY A 429 25.86 -25.60 10.38
C GLY A 429 24.59 -26.05 11.10
N GLY A 430 24.43 -27.35 11.31
CA GLY A 430 23.32 -27.89 12.11
C GLY A 430 23.38 -27.39 13.55
N SER A 431 22.40 -26.56 13.94
CA SER A 431 22.18 -26.17 15.34
C SER A 431 21.20 -27.16 15.96
N THR A 432 21.69 -27.96 16.91
CA THR A 432 20.88 -28.92 17.67
C THR A 432 20.09 -28.20 18.75
N VAL A 433 18.76 -28.15 18.61
CA VAL A 433 17.82 -27.67 19.65
C VAL A 433 18.03 -28.47 20.94
N SER A 434 18.24 -27.78 22.07
CA SER A 434 18.47 -28.45 23.36
C SER A 434 17.20 -29.14 23.87
N ALA A 435 17.34 -30.33 24.46
CA ALA A 435 16.22 -31.12 24.98
C ALA A 435 15.35 -30.38 26.02
N SER A 436 15.91 -29.38 26.72
CA SER A 436 15.18 -28.54 27.68
C SER A 436 14.13 -27.63 27.04
N GLN A 437 14.34 -27.16 25.81
CA GLN A 437 13.34 -26.33 25.10
C GLN A 437 12.16 -27.17 24.60
N VAL A 438 12.43 -28.40 24.14
CA VAL A 438 11.40 -29.35 23.72
C VAL A 438 10.48 -29.74 24.88
N GLU A 439 11.04 -29.95 26.07
CA GLU A 439 10.27 -30.31 27.25
C GLU A 439 9.42 -29.14 27.77
N ALA A 440 9.94 -27.91 27.72
CA ALA A 440 9.18 -26.71 28.05
C ALA A 440 7.98 -26.49 27.10
N LEU A 441 8.18 -26.73 25.79
CA LEU A 441 7.12 -26.61 24.77
C LEU A 441 6.03 -27.69 24.93
N LYS A 442 6.40 -28.93 25.24
CA LYS A 442 5.44 -30.00 25.56
C LYS A 442 4.58 -29.63 26.77
N LYS A 443 5.21 -29.09 27.82
CA LYS A 443 4.50 -28.67 29.03
C LYS A 443 3.52 -27.53 28.76
N ALA A 444 3.90 -26.55 27.94
CA ALA A 444 3.02 -25.46 27.51
C ALA A 444 1.85 -25.95 26.63
N ALA A 445 2.07 -26.97 25.79
CA ALA A 445 1.02 -27.58 24.98
C ALA A 445 0.01 -28.37 25.84
N GLU A 446 0.50 -29.15 26.82
CA GLU A 446 -0.33 -29.84 27.81
C GLU A 446 -1.14 -28.88 28.68
N GLU A 447 -0.55 -27.75 29.10
CA GLU A 447 -1.26 -26.68 29.82
C GLU A 447 -2.37 -26.05 28.98
N LYS A 448 -2.13 -25.75 27.69
CA LYS A 448 -3.18 -25.26 26.78
C LYS A 448 -4.33 -26.25 26.58
N LEU A 449 -4.02 -27.55 26.49
CA LEU A 449 -5.01 -28.63 26.42
C LEU A 449 -5.82 -28.74 27.72
N ALA A 450 -5.17 -28.60 28.88
CA ALA A 450 -5.82 -28.60 30.18
C ALA A 450 -6.70 -27.35 30.39
N GLU A 451 -6.28 -26.18 29.93
CA GLU A 451 -7.10 -24.95 29.92
C GLU A 451 -8.33 -25.10 29.02
N GLN A 452 -8.17 -25.65 27.82
CA GLN A 452 -9.30 -25.93 26.91
C GLN A 452 -10.31 -26.92 27.51
N ALA A 453 -9.83 -27.94 28.23
CA ALA A 453 -10.67 -28.91 28.92
C ALA A 453 -11.44 -28.27 30.10
N LYS A 454 -10.81 -27.37 30.87
CA LYS A 454 -11.46 -26.59 31.94
C LYS A 454 -12.47 -25.58 31.38
N GLU A 455 -12.18 -24.95 30.25
CA GLU A 455 -13.10 -24.00 29.60
C GLU A 455 -14.35 -24.70 29.05
N GLN A 456 -14.24 -25.96 28.62
CA GLN A 456 -15.40 -26.77 28.20
C GLN A 456 -16.34 -27.16 29.35
N GLN A 457 -15.87 -27.17 30.61
CA GLN A 457 -16.68 -27.49 31.79
C GLN A 457 -17.54 -26.32 32.30
N LYS A 458 -17.29 -25.08 31.87
CA LYS A 458 -18.10 -23.91 32.26
C LYS A 458 -19.48 -23.93 31.58
N PRO A 459 -20.55 -23.45 32.25
CA PRO A 459 -21.87 -23.34 31.64
C PRO A 459 -21.84 -22.45 30.39
N LEU A 460 -22.56 -22.87 29.34
CA LEU A 460 -22.55 -22.24 28.00
C LEU A 460 -22.76 -20.70 28.04
N LYS A 461 -23.62 -20.22 28.94
CA LYS A 461 -23.92 -18.80 29.12
C LYS A 461 -22.71 -17.99 29.59
N GLU A 462 -21.89 -18.55 30.48
CA GLU A 462 -20.67 -17.90 30.98
C GLU A 462 -19.59 -17.90 29.90
N ARG A 463 -19.41 -19.02 29.17
CA ARG A 463 -18.49 -19.10 28.03
C ARG A 463 -18.82 -18.08 26.94
N LEU A 464 -20.11 -17.91 26.61
CA LEU A 464 -20.56 -16.91 25.64
C LEU A 464 -20.31 -15.49 26.13
N LYS A 465 -20.51 -15.22 27.42
CA LYS A 465 -20.25 -13.90 28.02
C LYS A 465 -18.76 -13.57 28.02
N GLU A 466 -17.90 -14.52 28.37
CA GLU A 466 -16.45 -14.38 28.35
C GLU A 466 -15.94 -14.15 26.92
N LYS A 467 -16.38 -14.95 25.95
CA LYS A 467 -16.03 -14.76 24.53
C LYS A 467 -16.50 -13.42 23.99
N PHE A 468 -17.71 -12.99 24.34
CA PHE A 468 -18.21 -11.67 23.93
C PHE A 468 -17.39 -10.53 24.55
N ALA A 469 -17.03 -10.63 25.82
CA ALA A 469 -16.16 -9.66 26.49
C ALA A 469 -14.76 -9.62 25.85
N ALA A 470 -14.20 -10.78 25.48
CA ALA A 470 -12.91 -10.88 24.80
C ALA A 470 -12.96 -10.26 23.39
N VAL A 471 -14.01 -10.53 22.61
CA VAL A 471 -14.24 -9.90 21.29
C VAL A 471 -14.32 -8.38 21.42
N ARG A 472 -15.13 -7.89 22.38
CA ARG A 472 -15.26 -6.46 22.67
C ARG A 472 -13.90 -5.85 23.03
N SER A 473 -13.12 -6.52 23.87
CA SER A 473 -11.79 -6.06 24.27
C SER A 473 -10.82 -6.01 23.07
N SER A 474 -10.76 -7.06 22.25
CA SER A 474 -9.88 -7.10 21.08
C SER A 474 -10.19 -6.01 20.06
N ILE A 475 -11.48 -5.78 19.74
CA ILE A 475 -11.87 -4.69 18.84
C ILE A 475 -11.53 -3.33 19.45
N ARG A 476 -11.68 -3.16 20.76
CA ARG A 476 -11.30 -1.93 21.46
C ARG A 476 -9.81 -1.66 21.39
N VAL A 477 -8.97 -2.68 21.60
CA VAL A 477 -7.51 -2.52 21.65
C VAL A 477 -6.95 -2.35 20.25
N ASN A 478 -7.37 -3.17 19.29
CA ASN A 478 -6.71 -3.26 17.99
C ASN A 478 -7.30 -2.30 16.95
N VAL A 479 -8.58 -1.91 17.07
CA VAL A 479 -9.31 -1.26 15.96
C VAL A 479 -9.84 0.11 16.35
N MET A 480 -10.53 0.22 17.48
CA MET A 480 -11.21 1.45 17.89
C MET A 480 -10.34 2.28 18.82
N ASN A 481 -10.59 3.59 18.85
CA ASN A 481 -10.04 4.46 19.89
C ASN A 481 -10.60 4.04 21.27
N VAL A 482 -9.91 4.36 22.37
CA VAL A 482 -10.12 3.85 23.74
C VAL A 482 -11.53 4.14 24.30
N LYS A 483 -12.33 4.98 23.62
CA LYS A 483 -13.71 5.35 23.93
C LYS A 483 -14.64 4.11 23.87
N PRO A 484 -15.11 3.59 25.03
CA PRO A 484 -15.79 2.29 25.10
C PRO A 484 -17.09 2.16 24.29
N TYR A 485 -17.77 3.28 24.02
CA TYR A 485 -19.06 3.28 23.33
C TYR A 485 -18.92 3.09 21.81
N ILE A 486 -17.76 3.39 21.20
CA ILE A 486 -17.57 3.24 19.76
C ILE A 486 -17.62 1.77 19.35
N VAL A 487 -17.03 0.88 20.17
CA VAL A 487 -17.09 -0.58 19.95
C VAL A 487 -18.53 -1.08 19.94
N GLU A 488 -19.37 -0.58 20.86
CA GLU A 488 -20.79 -0.93 20.91
C GLU A 488 -21.55 -0.43 19.68
N ILE A 489 -21.21 0.76 19.16
CA ILE A 489 -21.78 1.26 17.90
C ILE A 489 -21.36 0.35 16.75
N THR A 490 -20.10 -0.10 16.69
CA THR A 490 -19.63 -1.00 15.63
C THR A 490 -20.35 -2.35 15.68
N LEU A 491 -20.40 -3.00 16.83
CA LEU A 491 -21.11 -4.28 16.98
C LEU A 491 -22.62 -4.12 16.75
N GLY A 492 -23.22 -3.07 17.31
CA GLY A 492 -24.63 -2.72 17.13
C GLY A 492 -24.98 -2.39 15.67
N SER A 493 -24.03 -1.88 14.88
CA SER A 493 -24.24 -1.59 13.46
C SER A 493 -24.51 -2.85 12.62
N ILE A 494 -23.97 -4.01 13.02
CA ILE A 494 -24.27 -5.30 12.36
C ILE A 494 -25.76 -5.63 12.52
N VAL A 495 -26.27 -5.52 13.75
CA VAL A 495 -27.68 -5.76 14.08
C VAL A 495 -28.58 -4.75 13.39
N LEU A 496 -28.19 -3.47 13.41
CA LEU A 496 -28.93 -2.40 12.74
C LEU A 496 -29.01 -2.64 11.23
N LEU A 497 -27.91 -3.01 10.57
CA LEU A 497 -27.90 -3.34 9.15
C LEU A 497 -28.79 -4.53 8.86
N ALA A 498 -28.73 -5.60 9.66
CA ALA A 498 -29.63 -6.75 9.50
C ALA A 498 -31.11 -6.35 9.65
N ALA A 499 -31.46 -5.50 10.62
CA ALA A 499 -32.81 -4.98 10.81
C ALA A 499 -33.27 -4.11 9.63
N LEU A 500 -32.40 -3.21 9.13
CA LEU A 500 -32.65 -2.39 7.95
C LEU A 500 -32.85 -3.27 6.70
N GLY A 501 -32.03 -4.31 6.51
CA GLY A 501 -32.17 -5.29 5.44
C GLY A 501 -33.53 -5.99 5.49
N SER A 502 -33.93 -6.49 6.66
CA SER A 502 -35.24 -7.12 6.86
C SER A 502 -36.40 -6.17 6.57
N LEU A 503 -36.32 -4.92 7.03
CA LEU A 503 -37.31 -3.89 6.73
C LEU A 503 -37.41 -3.63 5.22
N MET A 504 -36.28 -3.58 4.50
CA MET A 504 -36.27 -3.41 3.04
C MET A 504 -36.90 -4.60 2.30
N VAL A 505 -36.77 -5.83 2.82
CA VAL A 505 -37.49 -7.00 2.29
C VAL A 505 -38.99 -6.82 2.43
N LEU A 506 -39.48 -6.42 3.61
CA LEU A 506 -40.90 -6.14 3.86
C LEU A 506 -41.43 -5.04 2.92
N LEU A 507 -40.60 -4.02 2.65
CA LEU A 507 -40.89 -2.93 1.72
C LEU A 507 -40.67 -3.29 0.24
N ARG A 508 -40.40 -4.58 -0.07
CA ARG A 508 -40.18 -5.15 -1.41
C ARG A 508 -38.99 -4.57 -2.19
N GLU A 509 -38.01 -3.99 -1.50
CA GLU A 509 -36.75 -3.52 -2.09
C GLU A 509 -35.65 -4.60 -2.01
N ILE A 510 -35.94 -5.76 -2.61
CA ILE A 510 -35.10 -6.97 -2.50
C ILE A 510 -33.65 -6.75 -2.97
N ASP A 511 -33.44 -5.97 -4.04
CA ASP A 511 -32.10 -5.67 -4.54
C ASP A 511 -31.24 -4.86 -3.56
N PHE A 512 -31.85 -3.92 -2.84
CA PHE A 512 -31.13 -3.10 -1.87
C PHE A 512 -30.99 -3.83 -0.53
N ALA A 513 -32.01 -4.58 -0.12
CA ALA A 513 -31.93 -5.49 1.02
C ALA A 513 -30.76 -6.47 0.89
N GLY A 514 -30.56 -7.04 -0.30
CA GLY A 514 -29.43 -7.95 -0.57
C GLY A 514 -28.07 -7.29 -0.31
N VAL A 515 -27.87 -6.05 -0.75
CA VAL A 515 -26.64 -5.27 -0.48
C VAL A 515 -26.43 -5.08 1.03
N ILE A 516 -27.49 -4.70 1.75
CA ILE A 516 -27.42 -4.42 3.18
C ILE A 516 -27.10 -5.71 3.97
N PHE A 517 -27.75 -6.83 3.65
CA PHE A 517 -27.44 -8.13 4.26
C PHE A 517 -26.02 -8.59 3.95
N SER A 518 -25.56 -8.43 2.71
CA SER A 518 -24.18 -8.77 2.35
C SER A 518 -23.16 -7.99 3.15
N THR A 519 -23.44 -6.70 3.39
CA THR A 519 -22.58 -5.82 4.18
C THR A 519 -22.62 -6.18 5.66
N ALA A 520 -23.81 -6.47 6.21
CA ALA A 520 -23.96 -6.91 7.60
C ALA A 520 -23.18 -8.19 7.88
N PHE A 521 -23.32 -9.20 7.00
CA PHE A 521 -22.61 -10.47 7.13
C PHE A 521 -21.10 -10.31 6.91
N TYR A 522 -20.69 -9.48 5.95
CA TYR A 522 -19.28 -9.17 5.75
C TYR A 522 -18.65 -8.52 6.98
N LEU A 523 -19.29 -7.50 7.57
CA LEU A 523 -18.80 -6.87 8.78
C LEU A 523 -18.71 -7.84 9.96
N LEU A 524 -19.66 -8.77 10.08
CA LEU A 524 -19.61 -9.87 11.04
C LEU A 524 -18.39 -10.76 10.81
N CYS A 525 -18.16 -11.23 9.57
CA CYS A 525 -16.97 -12.02 9.23
C CYS A 525 -15.66 -11.29 9.57
N MET A 526 -15.59 -9.98 9.30
CA MET A 526 -14.41 -9.18 9.63
C MET A 526 -14.19 -9.07 11.13
N CYS A 527 -15.25 -8.89 11.93
CA CYS A 527 -15.15 -8.91 13.39
C CYS A 527 -14.72 -10.29 13.91
N CYS A 528 -15.21 -11.38 13.31
CA CYS A 528 -14.79 -12.73 13.66
C CYS A 528 -13.31 -12.96 13.32
N LEU A 529 -12.84 -12.49 12.16
CA LEU A 529 -11.44 -12.61 11.75
C LEU A 529 -10.51 -11.84 12.68
N GLN A 530 -10.88 -10.61 13.06
CA GLN A 530 -10.15 -9.79 14.03
C GLN A 530 -9.96 -10.50 15.38
N CYS A 531 -10.89 -11.38 15.73
CA CYS A 531 -10.93 -12.10 16.99
C CYS A 531 -10.70 -13.61 16.80
N ALA A 532 -10.13 -14.05 15.66
CA ALA A 532 -10.08 -15.47 15.29
C ALA A 532 -9.40 -16.33 16.36
N SER A 533 -8.23 -15.91 16.86
CA SER A 533 -7.50 -16.61 17.93
C SER A 533 -8.34 -16.79 19.20
N LEU A 534 -9.01 -15.71 19.64
CA LEU A 534 -9.89 -15.72 20.82
C LEU A 534 -11.13 -16.60 20.61
N LEU A 535 -11.62 -16.67 19.38
CA LEU A 535 -12.77 -17.49 19.00
C LEU A 535 -12.39 -18.95 18.73
N HIS A 536 -11.11 -19.32 18.81
CA HIS A 536 -10.59 -20.63 18.44
C HIS A 536 -10.85 -20.98 16.96
N LEU A 537 -10.82 -19.96 16.10
CA LEU A 537 -10.82 -20.09 14.65
C LEU A 537 -9.38 -19.99 14.13
N PRO A 538 -9.05 -20.57 12.96
CA PRO A 538 -7.73 -20.39 12.36
C PRO A 538 -7.37 -18.91 12.22
N ALA A 539 -6.28 -18.49 12.86
CA ALA A 539 -5.79 -17.11 12.82
C ALA A 539 -5.05 -16.85 11.51
N LEU A 540 -5.81 -16.71 10.41
CA LEU A 540 -5.28 -16.54 9.05
C LEU A 540 -4.52 -15.21 8.84
N MET A 541 -4.65 -14.26 9.77
CA MET A 541 -4.01 -12.95 9.70
C MET A 541 -3.87 -12.37 11.11
N ASP A 542 -2.72 -11.72 11.34
CA ASP A 542 -2.43 -11.01 12.59
C ASP A 542 -3.50 -9.93 12.90
N PRO A 543 -3.93 -9.76 14.17
CA PRO A 543 -4.94 -8.76 14.55
C PRO A 543 -4.59 -7.31 14.17
N ASN A 544 -3.32 -6.89 14.19
CA ASN A 544 -2.94 -5.54 13.77
C ASN A 544 -3.15 -5.37 12.27
N ARG A 545 -2.81 -6.39 11.46
CA ARG A 545 -3.07 -6.38 10.01
C ARG A 545 -4.56 -6.42 9.70
N CYS A 546 -5.32 -7.24 10.42
CA CYS A 546 -6.78 -7.32 10.28
C CYS A 546 -7.47 -5.99 10.59
N SER A 547 -6.93 -5.24 11.56
CA SER A 547 -7.53 -3.98 12.01
C SER A 547 -7.63 -2.92 10.92
N ILE A 548 -6.67 -2.89 9.99
CA ILE A 548 -6.64 -1.98 8.84
C ILE A 548 -7.82 -2.27 7.90
N PHE A 549 -8.04 -3.55 7.59
CA PHE A 549 -9.18 -3.98 6.78
C PHE A 549 -10.52 -3.77 7.50
N LEU A 550 -10.58 -4.01 8.81
CA LEU A 550 -11.80 -3.81 9.59
C LEU A 550 -12.16 -2.31 9.67
N CYS A 551 -11.19 -1.41 9.84
CA CYS A 551 -11.40 0.04 9.74
C CYS A 551 -12.06 0.43 8.40
N TYR A 552 -11.52 -0.09 7.30
CA TYR A 552 -12.07 0.13 5.96
C TYR A 552 -13.50 -0.44 5.80
N SER A 553 -13.75 -1.62 6.37
CA SER A 553 -15.04 -2.31 6.37
C SER A 553 -16.11 -1.56 7.18
N VAL A 554 -15.72 -1.00 8.33
CA VAL A 554 -16.60 -0.18 9.18
C VAL A 554 -17.03 1.09 8.45
N CYS A 555 -16.10 1.80 7.81
CA CYS A 555 -16.40 3.02 7.05
C CYS A 555 -17.41 2.75 5.93
N PHE A 556 -17.22 1.66 5.17
CA PHE A 556 -18.15 1.23 4.13
C PHE A 556 -19.53 0.86 4.70
N SER A 557 -19.55 0.07 5.77
CA SER A 557 -20.78 -0.46 6.38
C SER A 557 -21.63 0.62 7.04
N TRP A 558 -21.01 1.53 7.78
CA TRP A 558 -21.69 2.66 8.41
C TRP A 558 -22.27 3.61 7.37
N THR A 559 -21.55 3.84 6.26
CA THR A 559 -22.06 4.68 5.17
C THR A 559 -23.30 4.06 4.52
N LEU A 560 -23.29 2.75 4.28
CA LEU A 560 -24.47 2.03 3.78
C LEU A 560 -25.65 2.07 4.76
N GLY A 561 -25.38 1.94 6.07
CA GLY A 561 -26.41 2.08 7.10
C GLY A 561 -27.04 3.47 7.11
N ALA A 562 -26.22 4.52 7.07
CA ALA A 562 -26.69 5.90 7.00
C ALA A 562 -27.48 6.17 5.70
N ASP A 563 -26.99 5.67 4.56
CA ASP A 563 -27.70 5.79 3.27
C ASP A 563 -29.07 5.09 3.29
N ALA A 564 -29.15 3.89 3.88
CA ALA A 564 -30.40 3.16 4.02
C ALA A 564 -31.41 3.92 4.89
N ILE A 565 -30.97 4.52 6.01
CA ILE A 565 -31.81 5.36 6.86
C ILE A 565 -32.33 6.58 6.08
N VAL A 566 -31.44 7.31 5.40
CA VAL A 566 -31.83 8.47 4.58
C VAL A 566 -32.84 8.07 3.51
N HIS A 567 -32.58 6.96 2.81
CA HIS A 567 -33.48 6.43 1.78
C HIS A 567 -34.86 6.09 2.34
N LEU A 568 -34.95 5.44 3.51
CA LEU A 568 -36.23 5.14 4.16
C LEU A 568 -37.01 6.41 4.50
N LEU A 569 -36.33 7.41 5.07
CA LEU A 569 -36.96 8.67 5.46
C LEU A 569 -37.58 9.39 4.28
N ILE A 570 -36.95 9.36 3.11
CA ILE A 570 -37.39 10.12 1.93
C ILE A 570 -38.15 9.30 0.90
N ARG A 571 -38.32 7.99 1.12
CA ARG A 571 -38.86 7.05 0.14
C ARG A 571 -40.20 7.48 -0.46
N TRP A 572 -41.06 8.10 0.35
CA TRP A 572 -42.39 8.57 -0.05
C TRP A 572 -42.35 9.66 -1.12
N TRP A 573 -41.23 10.39 -1.23
CA TRP A 573 -41.03 11.44 -2.22
C TRP A 573 -40.32 10.90 -3.47
N LYS A 574 -41.08 10.65 -4.54
CA LYS A 574 -40.54 10.11 -5.81
C LYS A 574 -39.60 11.06 -6.57
N LYS A 575 -39.47 12.33 -6.17
CA LYS A 575 -38.70 13.34 -6.91
C LYS A 575 -37.21 13.23 -6.57
N ARG A 576 -36.36 12.96 -7.58
CA ARG A 576 -34.89 12.81 -7.43
C ARG A 576 -34.19 13.98 -6.73
N TRP A 577 -34.68 15.21 -6.89
CA TRP A 577 -34.07 16.37 -6.25
C TRP A 577 -34.19 16.33 -4.72
N VAL A 578 -35.26 15.73 -4.17
CA VAL A 578 -35.45 15.57 -2.72
C VAL A 578 -34.35 14.67 -2.15
N SER A 579 -34.04 13.56 -2.83
CA SER A 579 -32.94 12.67 -2.43
C SER A 579 -31.57 13.32 -2.53
N ASN A 580 -31.33 14.13 -3.55
CA ASN A 580 -30.09 14.90 -3.65
C ASN A 580 -29.96 15.91 -2.52
N VAL A 581 -31.03 16.62 -2.16
CA VAL A 581 -31.04 17.59 -1.05
C VAL A 581 -30.89 16.89 0.29
N ALA A 582 -31.61 15.79 0.53
CA ALA A 582 -31.50 15.03 1.77
C ALA A 582 -30.09 14.43 1.96
N SER A 583 -29.49 13.89 0.89
CA SER A 583 -28.13 13.32 0.97
C SER A 583 -27.07 14.39 1.22
N ILE A 584 -27.15 15.56 0.58
CA ILE A 584 -26.18 16.64 0.87
C ILE A 584 -26.40 17.24 2.26
N LEU A 585 -27.65 17.42 2.70
CA LEU A 585 -27.96 17.92 4.03
C LEU A 585 -27.45 16.96 5.11
N THR A 586 -27.64 15.65 4.92
CA THR A 586 -27.10 14.63 5.83
C THR A 586 -25.58 14.73 5.93
N LEU A 587 -24.88 14.87 4.79
CA LEU A 587 -23.43 15.05 4.78
C LEU A 587 -23.01 16.34 5.50
N VAL A 588 -23.67 17.47 5.24
CA VAL A 588 -23.35 18.75 5.90
C VAL A 588 -23.59 18.69 7.40
N ILE A 589 -24.70 18.09 7.85
CA ILE A 589 -24.98 17.87 9.28
C ILE A 589 -23.90 16.99 9.90
N ALA A 590 -23.53 15.89 9.26
CA ALA A 590 -22.50 14.98 9.77
C ALA A 590 -21.14 15.67 9.87
N VAL A 591 -20.73 16.41 8.83
CA VAL A 591 -19.47 17.20 8.86
C VAL A 591 -19.51 18.24 9.98
N SER A 592 -20.62 18.97 10.11
CA SER A 592 -20.78 19.99 11.16
C SER A 592 -20.72 19.35 12.56
N ALA A 593 -21.33 18.19 12.75
CA ALA A 593 -21.26 17.43 14.00
C ALA A 593 -19.84 16.97 14.31
N VAL A 594 -19.10 16.43 13.33
CA VAL A 594 -17.71 16.01 13.51
C VAL A 594 -16.82 17.18 13.91
N ILE A 595 -16.94 18.34 13.24
CA ILE A 595 -16.15 19.54 13.53
C ILE A 595 -16.51 20.12 14.90
N SER A 596 -17.80 20.31 15.19
CA SER A 596 -18.26 20.91 16.46
C SER A 596 -17.91 20.08 17.69
N ASN A 597 -17.80 18.75 17.54
CA ASN A 597 -17.41 17.85 18.63
C ASN A 597 -15.90 17.56 18.66
N GLY A 598 -15.09 18.22 17.83
CA GLY A 598 -13.64 18.00 17.78
C GLY A 598 -13.26 16.57 17.43
N LEU A 599 -14.07 15.88 16.64
CA LEU A 599 -13.87 14.46 16.29
C LEU A 599 -12.97 14.26 15.07
N LEU A 600 -12.45 15.33 14.46
CA LEU A 600 -11.49 15.20 13.37
C LEU A 600 -10.13 14.77 13.92
N ARG A 601 -9.52 13.72 13.37
CA ARG A 601 -8.20 13.28 13.81
C ARG A 601 -7.13 14.32 13.50
N LYS A 602 -6.07 14.34 14.31
CA LYS A 602 -4.89 15.16 14.01
C LYS A 602 -4.14 14.60 12.80
N PRO A 603 -3.35 15.42 12.10
CA PRO A 603 -2.42 14.93 11.10
C PRO A 603 -1.55 13.83 11.69
N ILE A 604 -1.27 12.81 10.88
CA ILE A 604 -0.44 11.72 11.35
C ILE A 604 1.01 12.17 11.40
N VAL A 605 1.74 11.65 12.39
CA VAL A 605 3.20 11.74 12.46
C VAL A 605 3.70 10.31 12.51
N VAL A 606 4.48 9.92 11.51
CA VAL A 606 5.18 8.64 11.44
C VAL A 606 6.62 8.98 11.12
N ASP A 607 7.50 8.65 12.06
CA ASP A 607 8.92 8.89 11.92
C ASP A 607 9.48 8.10 10.74
N ALA A 608 10.47 8.69 10.09
CA ALA A 608 11.18 8.07 9.00
C ALA A 608 12.28 7.15 9.56
N LEU A 609 12.62 6.13 8.78
CA LEU A 609 13.71 5.19 9.08
C LEU A 609 15.06 5.71 8.59
N GLU A 610 15.10 6.92 8.04
CA GLU A 610 16.30 7.65 7.62
C GLU A 610 16.10 9.13 7.97
N ASP A 611 17.18 9.81 8.40
CA ASP A 611 17.12 11.23 8.69
C ASP A 611 16.79 12.06 7.42
N ASN A 612 16.04 13.16 7.61
CA ASN A 612 15.68 14.06 6.51
C ASN A 612 16.90 14.64 5.77
N GLY A 613 17.99 14.87 6.49
CA GLY A 613 19.29 15.29 5.98
C GLY A 613 19.94 14.23 5.11
N ALA A 614 19.88 12.95 5.50
CA ALA A 614 20.37 11.83 4.70
C ALA A 614 19.67 11.77 3.34
N ILE A 615 18.33 11.83 3.32
CA ILE A 615 17.56 11.82 2.07
C ILE A 615 17.81 13.07 1.21
N ALA A 616 18.01 14.23 1.84
CA ALA A 616 18.40 15.45 1.13
C ALA A 616 19.77 15.30 0.47
N CYS A 617 20.75 14.72 1.18
CA CYS A 617 22.08 14.42 0.66
C CYS A 617 22.01 13.43 -0.52
N VAL A 618 21.32 12.29 -0.36
CA VAL A 618 21.12 11.31 -1.46
C VAL A 618 20.54 12.01 -2.69
N THR A 619 19.53 12.85 -2.50
CA THR A 619 18.89 13.59 -3.59
C THR A 619 19.86 14.54 -4.30
N ASN A 620 20.69 15.26 -3.56
CA ASN A 620 21.67 16.20 -4.10
C ASN A 620 22.84 15.47 -4.78
N ILE A 621 23.40 14.44 -4.14
CA ILE A 621 24.50 13.62 -4.65
C ILE A 621 24.11 13.01 -6.00
N LEU A 622 22.92 12.42 -6.10
CA LEU A 622 22.38 11.84 -7.35
C LEU A 622 22.14 12.87 -8.46
N LYS A 623 22.10 14.16 -8.15
CA LYS A 623 21.87 15.25 -9.10
C LYS A 623 23.18 15.90 -9.55
N GLU A 624 24.12 16.04 -8.62
CA GLU A 624 25.37 16.79 -8.81
C GLU A 624 26.48 15.93 -9.38
N ASN A 625 26.49 14.64 -9.07
CA ASN A 625 27.59 13.74 -9.43
C ASN A 625 27.24 12.88 -10.66
N ARG A 626 28.28 12.49 -11.39
CA ARG A 626 28.15 11.47 -12.46
C ARG A 626 28.00 10.10 -11.82
N ASN A 627 27.27 9.19 -12.49
CA ASN A 627 27.10 7.84 -11.99
C ASN A 627 28.45 7.14 -11.77
N PHE A 628 28.55 6.35 -10.70
CA PHE A 628 29.71 5.54 -10.31
C PHE A 628 31.01 6.34 -10.08
N THR A 629 30.91 7.65 -9.79
CA THR A 629 32.07 8.50 -9.44
C THR A 629 32.15 8.82 -7.94
N TRP A 630 31.28 8.21 -7.14
CA TRP A 630 31.13 8.52 -5.73
C TRP A 630 30.72 7.29 -4.91
N THR A 631 31.04 7.32 -3.62
CA THR A 631 30.64 6.33 -2.61
C THR A 631 29.95 7.05 -1.45
N ILE A 632 28.84 6.50 -0.96
CA ILE A 632 28.25 6.90 0.33
C ILE A 632 28.61 5.86 1.38
N CYS A 633 29.17 6.28 2.50
CA CYS A 633 29.30 5.49 3.71
C CYS A 633 28.20 5.89 4.70
N SER A 634 27.26 4.99 4.98
CA SER A 634 26.08 5.26 5.82
C SER A 634 25.56 4.01 6.55
N ALA A 635 24.70 4.24 7.53
CA ALA A 635 24.07 3.21 8.36
C ALA A 635 22.71 2.73 7.83
N ASP A 636 22.07 3.52 6.97
CA ASP A 636 20.74 3.25 6.47
C ASP A 636 20.76 2.61 5.07
N ASP A 637 19.57 2.30 4.57
CA ASP A 637 19.33 1.62 3.29
C ASP A 637 19.59 2.50 2.04
N GLU A 638 20.50 3.48 2.12
CA GLU A 638 20.94 4.25 0.95
C GLU A 638 21.44 3.35 -0.16
N LEU A 639 22.06 2.20 0.16
CA LEU A 639 22.46 1.18 -0.81
C LEU A 639 21.36 0.91 -1.84
N ARG A 640 20.15 0.59 -1.38
CA ARG A 640 19.03 0.27 -2.28
C ARG A 640 18.51 1.50 -3.01
N MET A 641 18.71 2.69 -2.46
CA MET A 641 18.35 3.95 -3.12
C MET A 641 19.34 4.33 -4.23
N THR A 642 20.59 3.90 -4.13
CA THR A 642 21.70 4.39 -4.96
C THR A 642 22.40 3.33 -5.81
N GLU A 643 22.12 2.03 -5.67
CA GLU A 643 22.91 0.94 -6.29
C GLU A 643 23.06 1.01 -7.83
N PHE A 644 22.20 1.74 -8.54
CA PHE A 644 22.32 1.96 -9.99
C PHE A 644 23.10 3.23 -10.39
N TYR A 645 23.55 4.01 -9.41
CA TYR A 645 24.08 5.35 -9.62
C TYR A 645 25.39 5.60 -8.91
N GLY A 646 25.70 4.88 -7.83
CA GLY A 646 26.91 5.06 -7.05
C GLY A 646 27.21 3.84 -6.20
N TYR A 647 28.31 3.91 -5.48
CA TYR A 647 28.71 2.85 -4.54
C TYR A 647 28.21 3.19 -3.13
N HIS A 648 28.06 2.15 -2.32
CA HIS A 648 27.74 2.27 -0.91
C HIS A 648 28.71 1.43 -0.10
N TYR A 649 29.07 1.93 1.08
CA TYR A 649 29.88 1.24 2.07
C TYR A 649 29.15 1.28 3.40
N GLU A 650 28.87 0.13 3.98
CA GLU A 650 28.12 0.10 5.23
C GLU A 650 28.97 0.59 6.42
N THR A 651 28.39 1.46 7.26
CA THR A 651 29.11 2.09 8.38
C THR A 651 29.63 1.07 9.39
N ILE A 652 28.83 0.09 9.82
CA ILE A 652 29.31 -0.90 10.79
C ILE A 652 30.44 -1.76 10.22
N THR A 653 30.38 -2.11 8.93
CA THR A 653 31.43 -2.86 8.25
C THR A 653 32.73 -2.05 8.21
N PHE A 654 32.65 -0.77 7.83
CA PHE A 654 33.78 0.16 7.87
C PHE A 654 34.41 0.27 9.26
N LEU A 655 33.59 0.45 10.31
CA LEU A 655 34.07 0.59 11.68
C LEU A 655 34.69 -0.69 12.25
N ARG A 656 34.15 -1.87 11.88
CA ARG A 656 34.72 -3.15 12.29
C ARG A 656 36.08 -3.42 11.66
N GLU A 657 36.27 -3.02 10.41
CA GLU A 657 37.58 -3.12 9.75
C GLU A 657 38.63 -2.27 10.47
N LEU A 658 38.24 -1.11 11.01
CA LEU A 658 39.10 -0.23 11.81
C LEU A 658 39.49 -0.80 13.18
N GLN A 659 38.85 -1.87 13.68
CA GLN A 659 39.14 -2.41 15.02
C GLN A 659 40.54 -3.02 15.13
N ASP A 660 41.04 -3.59 14.03
CA ASP A 660 42.33 -4.25 13.96
C ASP A 660 43.10 -3.71 12.74
N LEU A 661 43.79 -2.58 12.95
CA LEU A 661 44.61 -1.94 11.92
C LEU A 661 45.84 -2.77 11.53
N GLU A 662 46.28 -3.73 12.36
CA GLU A 662 47.35 -4.66 11.97
C GLU A 662 46.84 -5.64 10.91
N LYS A 663 45.61 -6.13 11.09
CA LYS A 663 44.94 -7.03 10.13
C LYS A 663 44.41 -6.30 8.91
N ASN A 664 43.87 -5.10 9.08
CA ASN A 664 43.31 -4.26 8.01
C ASN A 664 44.07 -2.92 7.93
N PRO A 665 45.31 -2.93 7.44
CA PRO A 665 46.14 -1.72 7.39
C PRO A 665 45.68 -0.71 6.34
N GLU A 666 44.77 -1.11 5.44
CA GLU A 666 44.31 -0.29 4.33
C GLU A 666 42.81 -0.46 4.06
N ILE A 667 42.07 0.65 4.09
CA ILE A 667 40.67 0.74 3.70
C ILE A 667 40.55 1.82 2.63
N ILE A 668 40.32 1.40 1.38
CA ILE A 668 40.24 2.30 0.22
C ILE A 668 38.83 2.29 -0.37
N MET A 669 38.29 3.48 -0.60
CA MET A 669 37.10 3.67 -1.43
C MET A 669 37.52 4.39 -2.71
N PRO A 670 37.68 3.71 -3.86
CA PRO A 670 38.36 4.27 -5.04
C PRO A 670 37.43 5.11 -5.91
N THR A 671 36.73 6.08 -5.31
CA THR A 671 35.85 7.02 -6.00
C THR A 671 36.31 8.46 -5.78
N GLN A 672 35.94 9.35 -6.71
CA GLN A 672 36.39 10.74 -6.64
C GLN A 672 35.81 11.47 -5.41
N ASN A 673 34.55 11.17 -5.06
CA ASN A 673 33.89 11.76 -3.91
C ASN A 673 33.43 10.65 -2.95
N VAL A 674 33.88 10.70 -1.71
CA VAL A 674 33.41 9.80 -0.64
C VAL A 674 32.61 10.64 0.35
N TYR A 675 31.37 10.22 0.61
CA TYR A 675 30.47 10.91 1.52
C TYR A 675 30.30 10.08 2.78
N PHE A 676 30.46 10.68 3.96
CA PHE A 676 30.23 10.02 5.24
C PHE A 676 29.00 10.62 5.91
N PHE A 677 28.00 9.79 6.16
CA PHE A 677 26.73 10.18 6.75
C PHE A 677 26.78 9.90 8.25
N VAL A 678 26.48 10.92 9.05
CA VAL A 678 26.52 10.80 10.51
C VAL A 678 25.26 11.43 11.10
N GLU A 679 24.51 10.64 11.85
CA GLU A 679 23.42 11.14 12.67
C GLU A 679 23.99 11.72 13.96
N LYS A 680 23.92 13.05 14.12
CA LYS A 680 24.29 13.71 15.38
C LYS A 680 23.29 13.35 16.47
N ILE A 681 22.03 13.16 16.11
CA ILE A 681 20.95 12.65 16.94
C ILE A 681 20.47 11.35 16.28
N PRO A 682 20.93 10.17 16.75
CA PRO A 682 20.57 8.90 16.14
C PRO A 682 19.06 8.64 16.18
N ILE A 683 18.50 8.09 15.10
CA ILE A 683 17.06 7.82 15.04
C ILE A 683 16.66 6.60 15.89
N ASP A 684 15.45 6.62 16.43
CA ASP A 684 14.88 5.50 17.19
C ASP A 684 14.35 4.42 16.24
N TYR A 685 15.23 3.48 15.84
CA TYR A 685 14.87 2.33 15.01
C TYR A 685 14.73 1.06 15.86
N ALA A 686 13.60 0.34 15.72
CA ALA A 686 13.28 -0.90 16.45
C ALA A 686 13.43 -0.80 17.99
N GLY A 687 13.37 0.41 18.53
CA GLY A 687 13.56 0.70 19.95
C GLY A 687 14.11 2.11 20.13
N SER A 688 14.09 2.62 21.37
CA SER A 688 14.70 3.91 21.66
C SER A 688 16.20 3.75 21.85
N THR A 689 16.96 4.72 21.35
CA THR A 689 18.39 4.83 21.64
C THR A 689 18.65 5.22 23.10
N ASN A 690 17.68 5.85 23.79
CA ASN A 690 17.81 6.48 25.10
C ASN A 690 18.83 7.64 25.18
N HIS A 691 19.44 8.04 24.06
CA HIS A 691 20.48 9.05 23.99
C HIS A 691 20.05 10.25 23.13
N LYS A 692 20.48 11.45 23.51
CA LYS A 692 20.08 12.68 22.81
C LYS A 692 20.97 13.06 21.64
N GLU A 693 22.24 12.70 21.71
CA GLU A 693 23.23 13.02 20.68
C GLU A 693 24.43 12.07 20.78
N VAL A 694 25.29 12.09 19.76
CA VAL A 694 26.58 11.38 19.76
C VAL A 694 27.52 11.92 20.85
N THR A 695 28.21 11.05 21.57
CA THR A 695 29.09 11.42 22.69
C THR A 695 30.40 10.64 22.68
N VAL A 696 31.41 11.16 23.40
CA VAL A 696 32.68 10.45 23.61
C VAL A 696 32.43 9.11 24.31
N GLU A 697 31.56 9.10 25.31
CA GLU A 697 31.22 7.89 26.09
C GLU A 697 30.73 6.75 25.19
N GLY A 698 29.92 7.07 24.17
CA GLY A 698 29.46 6.08 23.20
C GLY A 698 30.56 5.57 22.27
N ALA A 699 31.57 6.38 21.96
CA ALA A 699 32.74 5.94 21.18
C ALA A 699 33.76 5.17 22.04
N GLU A 700 33.78 5.37 23.36
CA GLU A 700 34.57 4.56 24.30
C GLU A 700 33.99 3.16 24.54
N ALA A 701 32.73 2.93 24.17
CA ALA A 701 32.08 1.63 24.31
C ALA A 701 32.47 0.68 23.17
N SER A 702 32.31 -0.63 23.38
CA SER A 702 32.57 -1.60 22.32
C SER A 702 31.55 -1.49 21.18
N LEU A 703 32.03 -1.59 19.93
CA LEU A 703 31.16 -1.67 18.76
C LEU A 703 30.20 -2.87 18.87
N PRO A 704 28.94 -2.73 18.39
CA PRO A 704 28.02 -3.85 18.33
C PRO A 704 28.61 -5.04 17.56
N SER A 705 28.50 -6.25 18.10
CA SER A 705 29.01 -7.49 17.47
C SER A 705 27.98 -8.22 16.59
N ALA A 706 26.72 -7.82 16.66
CA ALA A 706 25.61 -8.49 15.97
C ALA A 706 25.65 -8.36 14.44
N GLY A 707 25.14 -9.37 13.73
CA GLY A 707 25.07 -9.38 12.27
C GLY A 707 23.88 -8.58 11.71
N GLY A 708 23.86 -8.38 10.40
CA GLY A 708 22.72 -7.78 9.70
C GLY A 708 22.42 -6.35 10.16
N ILE A 709 21.15 -6.06 10.39
CA ILE A 709 20.64 -4.71 10.71
C ILE A 709 20.71 -4.36 12.21
N GLU A 710 20.95 -5.35 13.09
CA GLU A 710 20.98 -5.18 14.54
C GLU A 710 21.96 -4.10 15.07
N PRO A 711 23.12 -3.82 14.41
CA PRO A 711 23.98 -2.69 14.78
C PRO A 711 23.31 -1.32 14.71
N TYR A 712 22.13 -1.23 14.08
CA TYR A 712 21.36 -0.01 13.90
C TYR A 712 20.03 -0.03 14.67
N PHE A 713 19.85 -0.98 15.58
CA PHE A 713 18.66 -1.06 16.44
C PHE A 713 18.91 -0.39 17.79
N ALA A 714 17.94 0.39 18.27
CA ALA A 714 17.93 0.97 19.61
C ALA A 714 19.31 1.58 19.98
N GLU A 715 19.86 1.22 21.14
CA GLU A 715 21.14 1.75 21.63
C GLU A 715 22.34 1.37 20.75
N ASN A 716 22.31 0.25 20.01
CA ASN A 716 23.41 -0.13 19.11
C ASN A 716 23.66 0.91 18.03
N ARG A 717 22.58 1.53 17.52
CA ARG A 717 22.67 2.61 16.53
C ARG A 717 23.46 3.78 17.09
N TRP A 718 23.24 4.11 18.36
CA TRP A 718 23.95 5.19 19.03
C TRP A 718 25.45 4.93 19.13
N TYR A 719 25.88 3.73 19.53
CA TYR A 719 27.29 3.35 19.53
C TYR A 719 27.90 3.51 18.13
N THR A 720 27.24 2.94 17.11
CA THR A 720 27.70 3.01 15.71
C THR A 720 27.85 4.47 15.23
N MET A 721 26.88 5.34 15.55
CA MET A 721 26.92 6.76 15.20
C MET A 721 27.99 7.55 15.96
N CYS A 722 28.25 7.22 17.23
CA CYS A 722 29.33 7.83 18.00
C CYS A 722 30.70 7.51 17.37
N HIS A 723 30.96 6.24 17.08
CA HIS A 723 32.23 5.82 16.47
C HIS A 723 32.49 6.52 15.13
N ILE A 724 31.52 6.52 14.21
CA ILE A 724 31.71 7.19 12.92
C ILE A 724 31.86 8.71 13.09
N TYR A 725 31.14 9.33 14.04
CA TYR A 725 31.29 10.75 14.32
C TYR A 725 32.73 11.09 14.74
N TYR A 726 33.30 10.39 15.72
CA TYR A 726 34.66 10.68 16.18
C TYR A 726 35.73 10.28 15.16
N TRP A 727 35.50 9.23 14.36
CA TRP A 727 36.33 8.92 13.21
C TRP A 727 36.36 10.10 12.21
N THR A 728 35.19 10.66 11.84
CA THR A 728 35.14 11.82 10.92
C THR A 728 35.84 13.04 11.50
N GLN A 729 35.75 13.28 12.82
CA GLN A 729 36.48 14.36 13.47
C GLN A 729 38.00 14.17 13.35
N LYS A 730 38.49 12.94 13.61
CA LYS A 730 39.92 12.66 13.52
C LYS A 730 40.43 12.77 12.10
N PHE A 731 39.70 12.22 11.13
CA PHE A 731 40.11 12.29 9.73
C PHE A 731 40.20 13.75 9.25
N LYS A 732 39.23 14.59 9.65
CA LYS A 732 39.26 16.03 9.37
C LYS A 732 40.41 16.77 10.08
N GLU A 733 40.82 16.34 11.27
CA GLU A 733 42.01 16.88 11.96
C GLU A 733 43.30 16.55 11.19
N LEU A 734 43.42 15.32 10.68
CA LEU A 734 44.59 14.86 9.92
C LEU A 734 44.64 15.46 8.50
N TYR A 735 43.48 15.66 7.87
CA TYR A 735 43.34 16.10 6.48
C TYR A 735 42.30 17.25 6.35
N PRO A 736 42.57 18.43 6.93
CA PRO A 736 41.57 19.50 7.06
C PRO A 736 41.15 20.12 5.73
N ASP A 737 42.05 20.13 4.73
CA ASP A 737 41.77 20.70 3.40
C ASP A 737 41.01 19.72 2.49
N GLU A 738 40.95 18.43 2.87
CA GLU A 738 40.45 17.35 2.02
C GLU A 738 39.06 16.88 2.44
N MET A 739 38.71 17.03 3.72
CA MET A 739 37.40 16.67 4.27
C MET A 739 36.59 17.92 4.65
N GLU A 740 35.55 18.21 3.87
CA GLU A 740 34.65 19.33 4.09
C GLU A 740 33.28 18.88 4.62
N VAL A 741 32.55 19.81 5.24
CA VAL A 741 31.13 19.62 5.59
C VAL A 741 30.31 19.88 4.35
N TYR A 742 29.76 18.83 3.74
CA TYR A 742 28.95 18.92 2.53
C TYR A 742 27.53 19.39 2.83
N TYR A 743 26.96 18.92 3.94
CA TYR A 743 25.61 19.27 4.38
C TYR A 743 25.47 19.07 5.88
N GLU A 744 24.71 19.94 6.55
CA GLU A 744 24.49 19.84 7.99
C GLU A 744 23.09 20.36 8.39
N THR A 745 22.46 19.67 9.34
CA THR A 745 21.26 20.07 10.09
C THR A 745 21.54 19.89 11.58
N ASP A 746 20.56 20.18 12.45
CA ASP A 746 20.72 19.95 13.89
C ASP A 746 20.89 18.45 14.23
N SER A 747 20.23 17.55 13.50
CA SER A 747 20.24 16.10 13.73
C SER A 747 21.25 15.32 12.90
N PHE A 748 21.81 15.89 11.83
CA PHE A 748 22.58 15.14 10.84
C PHE A 748 23.71 15.96 10.23
N ILE A 749 24.82 15.30 9.91
CA ILE A 749 25.94 15.89 9.17
C ILE A 749 26.45 14.92 8.11
N CYS A 750 26.73 15.46 6.92
CA CYS A 750 27.37 14.75 5.84
C CYS A 750 28.71 15.42 5.54
N TYR A 751 29.77 14.63 5.61
CA TYR A 751 31.10 15.04 5.17
C TYR A 751 31.36 14.56 3.75
N ARG A 752 32.17 15.31 3.01
CA ARG A 752 32.68 14.91 1.70
C ARG A 752 34.20 14.96 1.69
N VAL A 753 34.81 13.86 1.27
CA VAL A 753 36.23 13.78 0.92
C VAL A 753 36.33 13.77 -0.60
N GLN A 754 37.03 14.76 -1.17
CA GLN A 754 37.40 14.74 -2.59
C GLN A 754 38.81 14.20 -2.72
N GLN A 755 39.01 13.24 -3.62
CA GLN A 755 40.31 12.59 -3.77
C GLN A 755 40.65 12.28 -5.22
N ASN A 756 41.95 12.14 -5.47
CA ASN A 756 42.45 11.65 -6.73
C ASN A 756 42.25 10.12 -6.80
N VAL A 757 41.46 9.65 -7.77
CA VAL A 757 41.14 8.22 -7.91
C VAL A 757 42.38 7.35 -8.15
N ASN A 758 43.47 7.92 -8.69
CA ASN A 758 44.73 7.20 -8.89
C ASN A 758 45.61 7.12 -7.62
N SER A 759 45.25 7.86 -6.57
CA SER A 759 45.94 7.88 -5.29
C SER A 759 44.91 8.18 -4.18
N PRO A 760 43.97 7.25 -3.94
CA PRO A 760 42.91 7.45 -2.95
C PRO A 760 43.51 7.51 -1.54
N TYR A 761 42.81 8.19 -0.63
CA TYR A 761 43.18 8.19 0.79
C TYR A 761 42.96 6.81 1.40
N ASN A 762 43.86 6.44 2.29
CA ASN A 762 43.63 5.32 3.20
C ASN A 762 42.77 5.78 4.37
N PHE A 763 41.56 5.24 4.50
CA PHE A 763 40.64 5.57 5.59
C PHE A 763 40.93 4.78 6.88
N ALA A 764 41.86 3.82 6.83
CA ALA A 764 42.33 3.04 7.98
C ALA A 764 43.24 3.89 8.90
N ILE A 765 42.62 4.76 9.70
CA ILE A 765 43.31 5.62 10.66
C ILE A 765 43.05 5.18 12.11
N ASP A 766 44.02 5.48 12.98
CA ASP A 766 43.79 5.47 14.43
C ASP A 766 43.04 6.75 14.82
N TYR A 767 41.80 6.59 15.28
CA TYR A 767 40.93 7.67 15.73
C TYR A 767 40.76 7.71 17.24
N GLY A 768 41.57 6.94 17.98
CA GLY A 768 41.58 6.88 19.44
C GLY A 768 40.54 5.94 20.05
N TYR A 769 39.65 5.38 19.23
CA TYR A 769 38.58 4.47 19.67
C TYR A 769 38.47 3.22 18.78
N ASN A 770 39.57 2.82 18.14
CA ASN A 770 39.61 1.65 17.25
C ASN A 770 39.28 0.35 18.00
N ASN A 771 39.86 0.14 19.19
CA ASN A 771 39.64 -1.05 19.99
C ASN A 771 39.37 -0.69 21.46
N PRO A 772 38.18 -0.15 21.77
CA PRO A 772 37.80 0.22 23.12
C PRO A 772 37.72 -1.03 23.99
N THR A 773 38.48 -1.05 25.09
CA THR A 773 38.43 -2.13 26.06
C THR A 773 37.08 -2.09 26.78
N PRO A 774 36.37 -3.23 26.92
CA PRO A 774 35.11 -3.24 27.66
C PRO A 774 35.36 -2.72 29.08
N LYS A 775 34.61 -1.70 29.52
CA LYS A 775 34.66 -1.21 30.90
C LYS A 775 34.32 -2.39 31.82
N ALA A 776 35.33 -2.87 32.56
CA ALA A 776 35.13 -3.87 33.58
C ALA A 776 34.30 -3.25 34.72
N GLY A 777 33.03 -3.66 34.84
CA GLY A 777 32.27 -3.54 36.09
C GLY A 777 30.76 -3.29 35.94
N SER A 778 29.95 -4.34 36.17
CA SER A 778 29.07 -4.47 37.34
C SER A 778 28.19 -5.73 37.21
N GLU A 779 28.77 -6.90 37.46
CA GLU A 779 27.99 -7.96 38.11
C GLU A 779 27.79 -7.50 39.56
N GLU A 780 26.62 -6.96 39.88
CA GLU A 780 26.05 -6.99 41.24
C GLU A 780 24.54 -6.64 41.18
N GLU A 781 23.75 -7.69 41.43
CA GLU A 781 22.30 -7.84 41.70
C GLU A 781 21.24 -7.53 40.63
#